data_AF-A0A1X1SYS6-F1
#
_entry.id   AF-A0A1X1SYS6-F1
#
_cell.length_a   1.000
_cell.length_b   1.000
_cell.length_c   1.000
_cell.angle_alpha   90.00
_cell.angle_beta   90.00
_cell.angle_gamma   90.00
#
_symmetry.space_group_name_H-M   'P 1'
#
loop_
_entity.id
_entity.type
_entity.pdbx_description
1 polymer ?
#
loop_
_entity_poly.entity_id
_entity_poly.type
_entity_poly.pdbx_seq_one_letter_code
_entity_poly.pdbx_strand_id
1 'polypeptide(L)'
;MSSYVIATSDALASASSDLAGLQETISAAYRSAAPSTTSLLAAAQDEVSAAIAKLFGNYGAEFQALSSAVGQFHSSFAQALGASGGMYAAAEVANSAAFSPGNILARLELILNPADWTYVGTWLSPWLRFTGRALLGNGANGANGAAGTGANGGNGVSGGRLWGNGGNGGNGGSGANGVSGVNGGNGQNGGNGGAGGLGGKFFSHSGNGGQGADGGTGVDNGNGGNGGNGGMAFGSGVAGNAGNGGDATGNGNGGNGGNGGVSQPHGGNGGNGGDAAGLGNGGNGGNGGAALVSNSSKATNPVGGIGGNGGDGTSGGAGGTGGAAITHGTGAVTAGAGGAGGDASTGIGGTGGTGGEAITYGKGAATAGVGGVGGAASSGIGGTGGAGGVLIVDSSHSAINAVGGAGGAGGAATGATGTGGLGGAGGEVINKGTGTTTGGTAGAGGSGFNGGGGGAGGTAVGYGSGSVTSGAGGDGSDGSGGSGGAGGAGGLATTAGTGSVTAGAGGNGGDGANVAGGAGGAGGAGGTAVIYNTSSSATATAGVGGTGGNGVFAGAGGAGGLATTEGTGSVVAGAGGGGGSASGAVGGAGGAGGAGIIYSSNSSGTATAGVGGTGGNGVFGGIGGAGGLAATYGTGTVAAGAGGNGGTASNGVGGAGGAGGVGVIYSDSSSVAAVGGVGGNGGNGNFGGAGGNGGGATTYGTGTPIAGAGGAGGTAGIGIGGAGGAGGTAVINSTHSSANVVGGAGGAGGAATGAASTGGAGGVGGAASSVGSGNATGGAGGLGGNGFNGGSGGAGGSAVSAATFGNAIGGAGGAGGNGAGGPSGGAGGSGGVGGTAVISSSLNPATATGGNGGNGGNGGSGNPGGAGGAGGGATTAGTGTVAGGMGGAGGNATNGVGGAGGAGGFGVITSSVSTGDAIGGNGGIGGDGTTGGVGGAGGGVTTAGTGMVTAGSGGTGGAASMGNGGAGGVGGSISITSSFSTVSAVGGTGGAGGASSGAAGTGGTGGVGGSVTDAGTGDITGGTGGAGGKGFNGGNGGAGGGAVSNGIGNATGGDGGDGSSGSGGAGGAGGAGGGGSIQNTSSPANATGGDGGDGGAGTPVGAGGPGGLGATKGSGTATPGNPGNPG
;
A
#
# COMPACT_ATOMS: atom_id res chain seq x y z
N MET A 1 -13.31 63.71 41.78
CA MET A 1 -13.99 64.72 40.94
C MET A 1 -14.43 64.02 39.68
N SER A 2 -15.74 63.87 39.56
CA SER A 2 -16.47 63.14 38.53
C SER A 2 -16.40 63.87 37.20
N SER A 3 -16.05 63.14 36.14
CA SER A 3 -16.38 63.52 34.77
C SER A 3 -17.78 62.97 34.51
N TYR A 4 -18.74 63.87 34.29
CA TYR A 4 -20.08 63.54 33.82
C TYR A 4 -20.09 63.67 32.30
N VAL A 5 -20.58 62.64 31.61
CA VAL A 5 -20.97 62.71 30.20
C VAL A 5 -22.48 62.95 30.16
N ILE A 6 -22.87 64.12 29.65
CA ILE A 6 -24.26 64.48 29.32
C ILE A 6 -24.40 64.31 27.80
N ALA A 7 -25.27 63.40 27.34
CA ALA A 7 -25.62 63.31 25.92
C ALA A 7 -26.71 64.36 25.61
N THR A 8 -26.41 65.30 24.71
CA THR A 8 -27.35 66.36 24.29
C THR A 8 -28.23 65.87 23.13
N SER A 9 -29.54 66.16 23.17
CA SER A 9 -30.53 65.70 22.17
C SER A 9 -30.25 66.16 20.74
N ASP A 10 -29.55 67.29 20.56
CA ASP A 10 -29.17 67.80 19.24
C ASP A 10 -28.17 66.88 18.50
N ALA A 11 -27.31 66.14 19.23
CA ALA A 11 -26.36 65.21 18.62
C ALA A 11 -27.06 63.95 18.04
N LEU A 12 -28.17 63.52 18.64
CA LEU A 12 -28.99 62.41 18.15
C LEU A 12 -29.85 62.80 16.95
N ALA A 13 -30.34 64.04 16.90
CA ALA A 13 -31.06 64.57 15.74
C ALA A 13 -30.13 64.75 14.52
N SER A 14 -28.90 65.23 14.73
CA SER A 14 -27.86 65.29 13.68
C SER A 14 -27.49 63.88 13.19
N ALA A 15 -27.25 62.93 14.11
CA ALA A 15 -26.92 61.55 13.75
C ALA A 15 -28.05 60.85 12.96
N SER A 16 -29.32 61.12 13.29
CA SER A 16 -30.47 60.61 12.52
C SER A 16 -30.55 61.22 11.12
N SER A 17 -30.22 62.51 10.97
CA SER A 17 -30.17 63.19 9.67
C SER A 17 -28.99 62.68 8.82
N ASP A 18 -27.83 62.46 9.43
CA ASP A 18 -26.65 61.90 8.77
C ASP A 18 -26.91 60.45 8.33
N LEU A 19 -27.62 59.67 9.15
CA LEU A 19 -28.00 58.29 8.84
C LEU A 19 -29.01 58.22 7.67
N ALA A 20 -29.95 59.17 7.59
CA ALA A 20 -30.84 59.30 6.43
C ALA A 20 -30.08 59.69 5.15
N GLY A 21 -29.09 60.59 5.26
CA GLY A 21 -28.21 60.96 4.13
C GLY A 21 -27.31 59.81 3.65
N LEU A 22 -26.81 58.97 4.57
CA LEU A 22 -26.09 57.73 4.22
C LEU A 22 -27.02 56.73 3.52
N GLN A 23 -28.27 56.57 3.99
CA GLN A 23 -29.25 55.70 3.34
C GLN A 23 -29.57 56.14 1.91
N GLU A 24 -29.72 57.45 1.67
CA GLU A 24 -29.96 58.00 0.34
C GLU A 24 -28.76 57.76 -0.59
N THR A 25 -27.54 57.96 -0.08
CA THR A 25 -26.29 57.70 -0.81
C THR A 25 -26.14 56.21 -1.17
N ILE A 26 -26.43 55.31 -0.23
CA ILE A 26 -26.34 53.86 -0.43
C ILE A 26 -27.43 53.37 -1.38
N SER A 27 -28.66 53.88 -1.27
CA SER A 27 -29.76 53.52 -2.18
C SER A 27 -29.51 54.02 -3.61
N ALA A 28 -28.88 55.19 -3.77
CA ALA A 28 -28.44 55.71 -5.06
C ALA A 28 -27.31 54.84 -5.66
N ALA A 29 -26.35 54.39 -4.85
CA ALA A 29 -25.28 53.48 -5.28
C ALA A 29 -25.83 52.11 -5.73
N TYR A 30 -26.78 51.52 -4.99
CA TYR A 30 -27.40 50.24 -5.36
C TYR A 30 -28.25 50.33 -6.63
N ARG A 31 -28.98 51.44 -6.83
CA ARG A 31 -29.72 51.68 -8.09
C ARG A 31 -28.80 51.87 -9.29
N SER A 32 -27.63 52.49 -9.11
CA SER A 32 -26.60 52.64 -10.14
C SER A 32 -25.99 51.29 -10.57
N ALA A 33 -25.80 50.36 -9.62
CA ALA A 33 -25.24 49.04 -9.88
C ALA A 33 -26.25 48.00 -10.44
N ALA A 34 -27.56 48.26 -10.33
CA ALA A 34 -28.60 47.31 -10.72
C ALA A 34 -28.54 46.85 -12.20
N PRO A 35 -28.28 47.73 -13.19
CA PRO A 35 -28.25 47.32 -14.60
C PRO A 35 -27.08 46.37 -14.93
N SER A 36 -25.90 46.58 -14.34
CA SER A 36 -24.70 45.78 -14.65
C SER A 36 -24.71 44.39 -14.02
N THR A 37 -25.51 44.16 -12.97
CA THR A 37 -25.61 42.86 -12.29
C THR A 37 -26.84 42.04 -12.67
N THR A 38 -27.87 42.65 -13.25
CA THR A 38 -29.11 41.95 -13.66
C THR A 38 -29.22 41.73 -15.18
N SER A 39 -28.51 42.51 -15.99
CA SER A 39 -28.48 42.37 -17.45
C SER A 39 -27.11 41.90 -17.97
N LEU A 40 -26.59 40.76 -17.46
CA LEU A 40 -25.37 40.15 -18.00
C LEU A 40 -25.64 39.50 -19.37
N LEU A 41 -24.91 39.95 -20.40
CA LEU A 41 -24.91 39.35 -21.73
C LEU A 41 -24.06 38.06 -21.73
N ALA A 42 -24.54 37.00 -22.38
CA ALA A 42 -23.81 35.73 -22.48
C ALA A 42 -22.54 35.90 -23.35
N ALA A 43 -21.37 35.57 -22.80
CA ALA A 43 -20.08 35.87 -23.42
C ALA A 43 -19.79 35.12 -24.73
N ALA A 44 -20.42 33.95 -24.97
CA ALA A 44 -20.18 33.12 -26.16
C ALA A 44 -21.46 32.65 -26.91
N GLN A 45 -22.64 33.17 -26.54
CA GLN A 45 -23.96 32.82 -27.09
C GLN A 45 -24.33 31.31 -27.13
N ASP A 46 -23.59 30.45 -26.43
CA ASP A 46 -23.96 29.05 -26.23
C ASP A 46 -24.97 28.89 -25.09
N GLU A 47 -25.69 27.76 -25.09
CA GLU A 47 -26.77 27.46 -24.15
C GLU A 47 -26.27 27.38 -22.69
N VAL A 48 -25.03 26.95 -22.45
CA VAL A 48 -24.43 26.88 -21.10
C VAL A 48 -24.09 28.28 -20.60
N SER A 49 -23.47 29.12 -21.42
CA SER A 49 -23.19 30.52 -21.08
C SER A 49 -24.46 31.34 -20.89
N ALA A 50 -25.52 31.06 -21.65
CA ALA A 50 -26.83 31.70 -21.47
C ALA A 50 -27.50 31.27 -20.15
N ALA A 51 -27.41 29.98 -19.78
CA ALA A 51 -27.92 29.49 -18.50
C ALA A 51 -27.15 30.08 -17.31
N ILE A 52 -25.83 30.19 -17.42
CA ILE A 52 -24.97 30.81 -16.39
C ILE A 52 -25.26 32.32 -16.27
N ALA A 53 -25.38 33.05 -17.38
CA ALA A 53 -25.75 34.47 -17.36
C ALA A 53 -27.15 34.69 -16.74
N LYS A 54 -28.10 33.78 -17.01
CA LYS A 54 -29.45 33.80 -16.40
C LYS A 54 -29.41 33.46 -14.91
N LEU A 55 -28.58 32.51 -14.49
CA LEU A 55 -28.39 32.20 -13.07
C LEU A 55 -27.83 33.41 -12.31
N PHE A 56 -26.79 34.06 -12.84
CA PHE A 56 -26.23 35.26 -12.23
C PHE A 56 -27.18 36.46 -12.29
N GLY A 57 -27.95 36.63 -13.36
CA GLY A 57 -28.99 37.65 -13.46
C GLY A 57 -30.11 37.47 -12.42
N ASN A 58 -30.52 36.22 -12.16
CA ASN A 58 -31.48 35.90 -11.10
C ASN A 58 -30.91 36.18 -9.71
N TYR A 59 -29.66 35.78 -9.44
CA TYR A 59 -28.98 36.13 -8.19
C TYR A 59 -28.86 37.64 -8.00
N GLY A 60 -28.59 38.39 -9.08
CA GLY A 60 -28.59 39.85 -9.07
C GLY A 60 -29.97 40.43 -8.71
N ALA A 61 -31.06 39.84 -9.21
CA ALA A 61 -32.42 40.27 -8.88
C ALA A 61 -32.79 39.96 -7.42
N GLU A 62 -32.39 38.79 -6.90
CA GLU A 62 -32.57 38.42 -5.49
C GLU A 62 -31.77 39.34 -4.56
N PHE A 63 -30.54 39.70 -4.94
CA PHE A 63 -29.72 40.65 -4.18
C PHE A 63 -30.36 42.06 -4.14
N GLN A 64 -30.99 42.50 -5.23
CA GLN A 64 -31.74 43.77 -5.26
C GLN A 64 -33.00 43.71 -4.38
N ALA A 65 -33.72 42.58 -4.38
CA ALA A 65 -34.89 42.38 -3.51
C ALA A 65 -34.49 42.34 -2.02
N LEU A 66 -33.40 41.66 -1.67
CA LEU A 66 -32.85 41.65 -0.32
C LEU A 66 -32.41 43.05 0.11
N SER A 67 -31.74 43.79 -0.77
CA SER A 67 -31.31 45.15 -0.47
C SER A 67 -32.48 46.11 -0.23
N SER A 68 -33.62 45.91 -0.91
CA SER A 68 -34.88 46.63 -0.63
C SER A 68 -35.44 46.29 0.76
N ALA A 69 -35.39 45.01 1.16
CA ALA A 69 -35.80 44.59 2.50
C ALA A 69 -34.89 45.15 3.60
N VAL A 70 -33.57 45.23 3.35
CA VAL A 70 -32.59 45.87 4.24
C VAL A 70 -32.82 47.37 4.33
N GLY A 71 -33.18 48.04 3.22
CA GLY A 71 -33.54 49.46 3.22
C GLY A 71 -34.78 49.75 4.06
N GLN A 72 -35.81 48.90 3.97
CA GLN A 72 -37.01 49.01 4.81
C GLN A 72 -36.70 48.78 6.29
N PHE A 73 -35.88 47.77 6.60
CA PHE A 73 -35.41 47.54 7.96
C PHE A 73 -34.62 48.75 8.48
N HIS A 74 -33.71 49.31 7.68
CA HIS A 74 -32.92 50.47 8.09
C HIS A 74 -33.79 51.72 8.32
N SER A 75 -34.80 51.95 7.47
CA SER A 75 -35.78 53.02 7.70
C SER A 75 -36.61 52.76 8.96
N SER A 76 -37.08 51.53 9.19
CA SER A 76 -37.76 51.16 10.43
C SER A 76 -36.86 51.31 11.65
N PHE A 77 -35.56 51.03 11.52
CA PHE A 77 -34.56 51.20 12.57
C PHE A 77 -34.29 52.68 12.85
N ALA A 78 -34.10 53.52 11.84
CA ALA A 78 -33.93 54.96 12.00
C ALA A 78 -35.20 55.62 12.56
N GLN A 79 -36.39 55.16 12.13
CA GLN A 79 -37.67 55.61 12.66
C GLN A 79 -37.89 55.13 14.10
N ALA A 80 -37.47 53.90 14.44
CA ALA A 80 -37.46 53.39 15.80
C ALA A 80 -36.42 54.12 16.68
N LEU A 81 -35.28 54.53 16.12
CA LEU A 81 -34.24 55.28 16.83
C LEU A 81 -34.70 56.73 17.08
N GLY A 82 -35.33 57.38 16.11
CA GLY A 82 -35.99 58.67 16.27
C GLY A 82 -37.17 58.63 17.25
N ALA A 83 -37.96 57.56 17.21
CA ALA A 83 -39.01 57.30 18.20
C ALA A 83 -38.42 57.01 19.59
N SER A 84 -37.25 56.36 19.69
CA SER A 84 -36.55 56.10 20.95
C SER A 84 -36.00 57.38 21.59
N GLY A 85 -35.60 58.37 20.79
CA GLY A 85 -35.22 59.70 21.28
C GLY A 85 -36.42 60.49 21.84
N GLY A 86 -37.57 60.42 21.16
CA GLY A 86 -38.84 60.95 21.67
C GLY A 86 -39.35 60.23 22.91
N MET A 87 -39.14 58.90 23.00
CA MET A 87 -39.42 58.09 24.18
C MET A 87 -38.43 58.35 25.33
N TYR A 88 -37.17 58.72 25.08
CA TYR A 88 -36.21 59.11 26.12
C TYR A 88 -36.50 60.52 26.66
N ALA A 89 -36.97 61.46 25.83
CA ALA A 89 -37.43 62.77 26.29
C ALA A 89 -38.78 62.71 27.01
N ALA A 90 -39.73 61.90 26.51
CA ALA A 90 -40.99 61.62 27.19
C ALA A 90 -40.80 60.77 28.45
N ALA A 91 -39.80 59.87 28.47
CA ALA A 91 -39.38 59.14 29.67
C ALA A 91 -38.59 60.00 30.64
N GLU A 92 -37.84 61.03 30.23
CA GLU A 92 -37.21 61.98 31.17
C GLU A 92 -38.23 62.96 31.75
N VAL A 93 -39.27 63.37 31.01
CA VAL A 93 -40.37 64.20 31.55
C VAL A 93 -41.34 63.36 32.40
N ALA A 94 -41.56 62.08 32.06
CA ALA A 94 -42.33 61.14 32.89
C ALA A 94 -41.52 60.58 34.07
N ASN A 95 -40.20 60.36 33.94
CA ASN A 95 -39.32 59.94 35.02
C ASN A 95 -38.96 61.10 35.95
N SER A 96 -38.74 62.33 35.48
CA SER A 96 -38.54 63.48 36.40
C SER A 96 -39.79 63.83 37.22
N ALA A 97 -40.99 63.49 36.72
CA ALA A 97 -42.25 63.62 37.45
C ALA A 97 -42.62 62.38 38.31
N ALA A 98 -42.08 61.19 37.99
CA ALA A 98 -42.28 59.96 38.79
C ALA A 98 -41.11 59.65 39.76
N PHE A 99 -39.95 60.29 39.60
CA PHE A 99 -38.70 60.07 40.34
C PHE A 99 -38.10 61.39 40.84
N SER A 100 -38.65 61.91 41.96
CA SER A 100 -37.97 62.98 42.70
C SER A 100 -36.58 62.48 43.18
N PRO A 101 -35.51 63.30 43.16
CA PRO A 101 -34.15 62.84 43.45
C PRO A 101 -33.94 62.29 44.88
N GLY A 102 -34.88 62.53 45.80
CA GLY A 102 -34.78 62.09 47.20
C GLY A 102 -35.17 60.63 47.47
N ASN A 103 -35.94 59.95 46.61
CA ASN A 103 -36.53 58.65 46.92
C ASN A 103 -36.14 57.49 45.97
N ILE A 104 -35.44 57.77 44.86
CA ILE A 104 -34.85 56.73 44.01
C ILE A 104 -33.33 56.61 44.11
N LEU A 105 -32.60 57.70 44.33
CA LEU A 105 -31.14 57.58 44.50
C LEU A 105 -30.80 56.74 45.74
N ALA A 106 -31.61 56.83 46.80
CA ALA A 106 -31.49 55.96 47.97
C ALA A 106 -31.92 54.48 47.74
N ARG A 107 -32.66 54.17 46.66
CA ARG A 107 -33.15 52.82 46.37
C ARG A 107 -32.42 52.11 45.23
N LEU A 108 -31.73 52.83 44.35
CA LEU A 108 -30.93 52.26 43.26
C LEU A 108 -29.48 51.96 43.68
N GLU A 109 -28.90 52.74 44.59
CA GLU A 109 -27.58 52.44 45.19
C GLU A 109 -27.64 51.14 46.05
N LEU A 110 -28.82 50.80 46.55
CA LEU A 110 -29.13 49.56 47.28
C LEU A 110 -29.12 48.29 46.40
N ILE A 111 -29.20 48.43 45.07
CA ILE A 111 -29.36 47.32 44.12
C ILE A 111 -28.03 46.93 43.46
N LEU A 112 -27.04 47.83 43.44
CA LEU A 112 -25.82 47.67 42.63
C LEU A 112 -24.54 47.44 43.45
N ASN A 113 -24.57 47.53 44.79
CA ASN A 113 -23.43 47.25 45.66
C ASN A 113 -23.53 45.83 46.28
N PRO A 114 -22.62 44.88 45.97
CA PRO A 114 -22.66 43.51 46.50
C PRO A 114 -22.59 43.39 48.02
N ALA A 115 -22.06 44.41 48.71
CA ALA A 115 -22.00 44.45 50.18
C ALA A 115 -23.36 44.70 50.85
N ASP A 116 -24.35 45.21 50.11
CA ASP A 116 -25.62 45.69 50.66
C ASP A 116 -26.85 44.81 50.32
N TRP A 117 -26.67 43.61 49.72
CA TRP A 117 -27.76 42.62 49.56
C TRP A 117 -28.42 42.27 50.91
N THR A 118 -27.70 42.48 52.01
CA THR A 118 -28.19 42.38 53.39
C THR A 118 -29.48 43.20 53.64
N TYR A 119 -29.73 44.30 52.92
CA TYR A 119 -30.91 45.16 53.10
C TYR A 119 -32.12 44.83 52.18
N VAL A 120 -31.95 44.15 51.03
CA VAL A 120 -33.11 43.60 50.29
C VAL A 120 -33.71 42.41 51.03
N GLY A 121 -32.89 41.71 51.83
CA GLY A 121 -33.31 40.66 52.75
C GLY A 121 -34.25 41.11 53.87
N THR A 122 -34.27 42.41 54.25
CA THR A 122 -35.17 42.92 55.30
C THR A 122 -36.58 43.26 54.78
N TRP A 123 -36.74 43.71 53.54
CA TRP A 123 -38.06 43.93 52.91
C TRP A 123 -38.83 42.62 52.62
N LEU A 124 -38.10 41.51 52.47
CA LEU A 124 -38.63 40.15 52.29
C LEU A 124 -38.45 39.29 53.55
N SER A 125 -38.12 39.90 54.69
CA SER A 125 -37.84 39.21 55.95
C SER A 125 -39.02 38.43 56.55
N PRO A 126 -40.31 38.80 56.38
CA PRO A 126 -41.40 37.94 56.80
C PRO A 126 -41.35 36.59 56.07
N TRP A 127 -40.96 36.57 54.80
CA TRP A 127 -40.83 35.36 54.01
C TRP A 127 -39.65 34.49 54.50
N LEU A 128 -38.50 35.13 54.75
CA LEU A 128 -37.31 34.45 55.28
C LEU A 128 -37.52 33.89 56.69
N ARG A 129 -38.26 34.61 57.55
CA ARG A 129 -38.63 34.16 58.91
C ARG A 129 -39.75 33.12 58.91
N PHE A 130 -40.66 33.16 57.95
CA PHE A 130 -41.81 32.24 57.84
C PHE A 130 -41.46 30.92 57.16
N THR A 131 -40.59 30.96 56.15
CA THR A 131 -40.25 29.77 55.34
C THR A 131 -38.82 29.25 55.58
N GLY A 132 -37.98 30.02 56.28
CA GLY A 132 -36.60 29.64 56.60
C GLY A 132 -35.60 29.74 55.45
N ARG A 133 -35.98 30.32 54.30
CA ARG A 133 -35.14 30.45 53.09
C ARG A 133 -35.24 31.87 52.53
N ALA A 134 -34.39 32.32 51.62
CA ALA A 134 -34.57 33.61 50.91
C ALA A 134 -35.50 33.49 49.68
N LEU A 135 -36.29 34.53 49.35
CA LEU A 135 -37.15 34.51 48.15
C LEU A 135 -36.33 34.76 46.87
N LEU A 136 -35.37 35.68 46.95
CA LEU A 136 -34.41 36.05 45.90
C LEU A 136 -33.00 36.12 46.50
N GLY A 137 -31.99 35.65 45.77
CA GLY A 137 -30.57 35.74 46.14
C GLY A 137 -29.88 34.38 46.26
N ASN A 138 -28.56 34.39 46.33
CA ASN A 138 -27.78 33.14 46.37
C ASN A 138 -27.96 32.41 47.70
N GLY A 139 -27.80 31.10 47.66
CA GLY A 139 -27.85 30.22 48.81
C GLY A 139 -26.62 30.40 49.69
N ALA A 140 -26.80 30.28 51.01
CA ALA A 140 -25.70 30.37 51.94
C ALA A 140 -24.75 29.17 51.76
N ASN A 141 -23.45 29.45 51.68
CA ASN A 141 -22.43 28.41 51.73
C ASN A 141 -22.48 27.71 53.09
N GLY A 142 -22.29 26.40 53.05
CA GLY A 142 -22.07 25.58 54.21
C GLY A 142 -20.84 26.00 55.00
N ALA A 143 -20.94 26.03 56.34
CA ALA A 143 -19.77 26.22 57.17
C ALA A 143 -18.82 25.02 57.03
N ASN A 144 -17.53 25.25 56.85
CA ASN A 144 -16.56 24.16 56.86
C ASN A 144 -16.48 23.52 58.25
N GLY A 145 -16.32 22.19 58.30
CA GLY A 145 -15.99 21.50 59.54
C GLY A 145 -14.68 22.03 60.11
N ALA A 146 -14.65 22.30 61.42
CA ALA A 146 -13.46 22.81 62.08
C ALA A 146 -12.28 21.83 61.94
N ALA A 147 -11.09 22.35 61.61
CA ALA A 147 -9.91 21.52 61.43
C ALA A 147 -9.50 20.85 62.76
N GLY A 148 -9.21 19.55 62.71
CA GLY A 148 -8.78 18.75 63.86
C GLY A 148 -9.92 18.24 64.76
N THR A 149 -11.17 18.68 64.55
CA THR A 149 -12.31 18.31 65.42
C THR A 149 -13.11 17.12 64.91
N GLY A 150 -12.93 16.72 63.65
CA GLY A 150 -13.78 15.73 63.00
C GLY A 150 -15.24 16.20 62.81
N ALA A 151 -15.51 17.51 62.85
CA ALA A 151 -16.85 18.04 62.60
C ALA A 151 -17.24 17.94 61.12
N ASN A 152 -18.51 17.59 60.86
CA ASN A 152 -19.11 17.64 59.53
C ASN A 152 -19.15 19.09 59.02
N GLY A 153 -19.09 19.28 57.70
CA GLY A 153 -19.48 20.54 57.08
C GLY A 153 -20.97 20.83 57.27
N GLY A 154 -21.36 22.10 57.21
CA GLY A 154 -22.77 22.52 57.09
C GLY A 154 -23.24 22.44 55.65
N ASN A 155 -24.52 22.10 55.42
CA ASN A 155 -25.05 21.96 54.07
C ASN A 155 -25.02 23.29 53.30
N GLY A 156 -24.77 23.22 51.99
CA GLY A 156 -25.05 24.34 51.10
C GLY A 156 -26.57 24.55 51.03
N VAL A 157 -27.04 25.76 51.28
CA VAL A 157 -28.48 26.06 51.17
C VAL A 157 -28.79 26.30 49.69
N SER A 158 -29.88 25.74 49.18
CA SER A 158 -30.37 26.08 47.83
C SER A 158 -30.66 27.59 47.76
N GLY A 159 -30.45 28.25 46.62
CA GLY A 159 -30.64 29.71 46.45
C GLY A 159 -32.06 30.24 46.74
N GLY A 160 -32.40 31.44 46.30
CA GLY A 160 -33.71 32.02 46.54
C GLY A 160 -34.82 31.19 45.88
N ARG A 161 -36.02 31.05 46.49
CA ARG A 161 -37.10 30.21 45.88
C ARG A 161 -37.43 30.60 44.44
N LEU A 162 -37.24 31.86 44.04
CA LEU A 162 -37.51 32.33 42.68
C LEU A 162 -36.24 32.56 41.83
N TRP A 163 -35.13 33.03 42.40
CA TRP A 163 -33.87 33.25 41.68
C TRP A 163 -32.69 33.14 42.64
N GLY A 164 -31.63 32.44 42.25
CA GLY A 164 -30.35 32.44 42.95
C GLY A 164 -29.52 31.21 42.68
N ASN A 165 -28.19 31.36 42.77
CA ASN A 165 -27.28 30.22 42.77
C ASN A 165 -27.40 29.46 44.09
N GLY A 166 -27.18 28.15 44.08
CA GLY A 166 -27.03 27.35 45.29
C GLY A 166 -25.73 27.69 46.04
N GLY A 167 -25.76 27.58 47.36
CA GLY A 167 -24.56 27.74 48.18
C GLY A 167 -23.67 26.50 48.10
N ASN A 168 -22.36 26.68 48.16
CA ASN A 168 -21.41 25.57 48.20
C ASN A 168 -21.59 24.75 49.50
N GLY A 169 -21.42 23.44 49.43
CA GLY A 169 -21.39 22.57 50.60
C GLY A 169 -20.14 22.80 51.45
N GLY A 170 -20.27 22.67 52.77
CA GLY A 170 -19.14 22.78 53.68
C GLY A 170 -18.17 21.60 53.53
N ASN A 171 -16.88 21.89 53.58
CA ASN A 171 -15.86 20.85 53.57
C ASN A 171 -15.92 20.03 54.87
N GLY A 172 -15.66 18.72 54.80
CA GLY A 172 -15.48 17.88 55.97
C GLY A 172 -14.24 18.31 56.78
N GLY A 173 -14.37 18.38 58.10
CA GLY A 173 -13.25 18.70 58.98
C GLY A 173 -12.16 17.63 58.91
N SER A 174 -10.89 18.02 59.04
CA SER A 174 -9.81 17.05 59.30
C SER A 174 -9.99 16.50 60.72
N GLY A 175 -9.80 15.19 60.97
CA GLY A 175 -10.10 14.60 62.29
C GLY A 175 -9.57 13.18 62.48
N ALA A 176 -10.04 12.47 63.52
CA ALA A 176 -9.62 11.09 63.79
C ALA A 176 -10.12 10.07 62.73
N ASN A 177 -11.29 10.33 62.13
CA ASN A 177 -11.92 9.52 61.08
C ASN A 177 -12.48 10.37 59.94
N GLY A 178 -12.44 9.83 58.73
CA GLY A 178 -13.14 10.22 57.50
C GLY A 178 -14.37 11.08 57.66
N VAL A 179 -14.28 12.41 57.69
CA VAL A 179 -15.48 13.23 57.68
C VAL A 179 -15.82 13.59 56.24
N SER A 180 -16.98 13.13 55.78
CA SER A 180 -17.50 13.51 54.48
C SER A 180 -17.66 15.02 54.37
N GLY A 181 -17.43 15.55 53.17
CA GLY A 181 -18.05 16.81 52.78
C GLY A 181 -19.57 16.69 52.80
N VAL A 182 -20.25 17.82 52.61
CA VAL A 182 -21.71 17.83 52.47
C VAL A 182 -22.13 18.48 51.16
N ASN A 183 -23.31 18.13 50.66
CA ASN A 183 -23.73 18.47 49.31
C ASN A 183 -23.89 19.99 49.12
N GLY A 184 -23.66 20.43 47.88
CA GLY A 184 -23.99 21.78 47.45
C GLY A 184 -25.51 21.99 47.40
N GLY A 185 -25.94 23.24 47.58
CA GLY A 185 -27.33 23.63 47.41
C GLY A 185 -27.72 23.71 45.94
N ASN A 186 -28.99 23.51 45.62
CA ASN A 186 -29.48 23.65 44.25
C ASN A 186 -29.61 25.14 43.85
N GLY A 187 -29.43 25.46 42.58
CA GLY A 187 -29.81 26.73 41.97
C GLY A 187 -31.33 26.83 41.72
N GLN A 188 -31.82 28.04 41.43
CA GLN A 188 -33.21 28.34 41.03
C GLN A 188 -33.17 29.32 39.87
N ASN A 189 -34.26 29.42 39.10
CA ASN A 189 -34.39 30.10 37.80
C ASN A 189 -33.15 30.89 37.34
N GLY A 190 -32.34 30.30 36.44
CA GLY A 190 -31.12 30.89 35.91
C GLY A 190 -29.89 30.77 36.82
N GLY A 191 -30.05 30.17 38.00
CA GLY A 191 -29.01 30.02 39.01
C GLY A 191 -28.29 28.67 38.93
N ASN A 192 -26.97 28.72 39.11
CA ASN A 192 -26.11 27.54 39.13
C ASN A 192 -26.26 26.76 40.45
N GLY A 193 -26.03 25.45 40.41
CA GLY A 193 -25.85 24.64 41.60
C GLY A 193 -24.57 25.00 42.36
N GLY A 194 -24.61 24.87 43.68
CA GLY A 194 -23.42 25.04 44.53
C GLY A 194 -22.49 23.84 44.42
N ALA A 195 -21.18 24.06 44.55
CA ALA A 195 -20.22 22.95 44.55
C ALA A 195 -20.39 22.07 45.81
N GLY A 196 -20.15 20.77 45.69
CA GLY A 196 -20.10 19.85 46.82
C GLY A 196 -18.88 20.10 47.72
N GLY A 197 -19.04 19.88 49.02
CA GLY A 197 -17.96 20.00 49.99
C GLY A 197 -16.86 18.95 49.77
N LEU A 198 -15.60 19.34 50.00
CA LEU A 198 -14.47 18.42 49.95
C LEU A 198 -14.50 17.43 51.13
N GLY A 199 -14.04 16.20 50.90
CA GLY A 199 -13.81 15.23 51.97
C GLY A 199 -12.65 15.60 52.89
N GLY A 200 -12.80 15.36 54.19
CA GLY A 200 -11.76 15.60 55.20
C GLY A 200 -10.50 14.73 54.97
N LYS A 201 -9.33 15.22 55.40
CA LYS A 201 -8.05 14.50 55.32
C LYS A 201 -7.76 13.76 56.64
N PHE A 202 -7.11 12.58 56.58
CA PHE A 202 -6.65 11.80 57.76
C PHE A 202 -5.16 11.64 57.76
N PHE A 203 -4.52 11.93 58.90
CA PHE A 203 -3.06 11.88 59.10
C PHE A 203 -2.57 10.77 60.04
N SER A 204 -3.44 9.84 60.44
CA SER A 204 -3.15 8.79 61.45
C SER A 204 -3.29 7.37 60.89
N HIS A 205 -2.60 6.39 61.49
CA HIS A 205 -2.24 5.07 60.92
C HIS A 205 -3.37 4.12 60.44
N SER A 206 -4.66 4.41 60.66
CA SER A 206 -5.76 3.45 60.41
C SER A 206 -7.13 4.04 60.04
N GLY A 207 -7.22 5.34 59.71
CA GLY A 207 -8.50 6.01 59.38
C GLY A 207 -8.73 6.19 57.87
N ASN A 208 -9.98 6.09 57.41
CA ASN A 208 -10.36 6.30 56.01
C ASN A 208 -10.53 7.79 55.67
N GLY A 209 -10.24 8.18 54.43
CA GLY A 209 -10.55 9.47 53.81
C GLY A 209 -12.03 9.82 53.86
N GLY A 210 -12.35 11.10 54.02
CA GLY A 210 -13.72 11.58 53.98
C GLY A 210 -14.22 11.57 52.54
N GLN A 211 -15.47 11.19 52.31
CA GLN A 211 -16.04 11.26 50.97
C GLN A 211 -16.18 12.73 50.54
N GLY A 212 -15.95 13.02 49.26
CA GLY A 212 -16.42 14.25 48.65
C GLY A 212 -17.94 14.21 48.51
N ALA A 213 -18.57 15.37 48.56
CA ALA A 213 -20.02 15.47 48.45
C ALA A 213 -20.47 15.91 47.06
N ASP A 214 -21.73 15.66 46.73
CA ASP A 214 -22.26 15.94 45.40
C ASP A 214 -22.46 17.44 45.19
N GLY A 215 -22.31 17.89 43.94
CA GLY A 215 -22.72 19.21 43.51
C GLY A 215 -24.24 19.37 43.52
N GLY A 216 -24.72 20.59 43.75
CA GLY A 216 -26.14 20.91 43.64
C GLY A 216 -26.61 21.01 42.19
N THR A 217 -27.90 20.83 41.95
CA THR A 217 -28.45 20.93 40.58
C THR A 217 -28.55 22.39 40.12
N GLY A 218 -28.19 22.68 38.87
CA GLY A 218 -28.53 23.94 38.20
C GLY A 218 -29.96 23.92 37.67
N VAL A 219 -30.68 25.04 37.74
CA VAL A 219 -32.10 25.10 37.35
C VAL A 219 -32.36 26.22 36.33
N ASP A 220 -33.15 25.91 35.30
CA ASP A 220 -33.55 26.81 34.20
C ASP A 220 -32.37 27.57 33.58
N ASN A 221 -31.49 26.85 32.89
CA ASN A 221 -30.27 27.37 32.23
C ASN A 221 -29.10 27.64 33.18
N GLY A 222 -29.26 27.39 34.48
CA GLY A 222 -28.14 27.35 35.42
C GLY A 222 -27.33 26.05 35.28
N ASN A 223 -26.01 26.13 35.43
CA ASN A 223 -25.13 24.97 35.38
C ASN A 223 -25.19 24.17 36.68
N GLY A 224 -24.95 22.87 36.60
CA GLY A 224 -24.73 22.00 37.76
C GLY A 224 -23.48 22.39 38.54
N GLY A 225 -23.53 22.18 39.86
CA GLY A 225 -22.37 22.38 40.73
C GLY A 225 -21.34 21.27 40.57
N ASN A 226 -20.06 21.56 40.73
CA ASN A 226 -19.03 20.51 40.70
C ASN A 226 -19.12 19.62 41.96
N GLY A 227 -18.81 18.34 41.81
CA GLY A 227 -18.63 17.42 42.94
C GLY A 227 -17.39 17.75 43.76
N GLY A 228 -17.46 17.46 45.06
CA GLY A 228 -16.35 17.60 45.99
C GLY A 228 -15.31 16.50 45.81
N ASN A 229 -14.03 16.84 45.94
CA ASN A 229 -12.96 15.84 45.89
C ASN A 229 -12.99 14.96 47.14
N GLY A 230 -12.61 13.69 46.96
CA GLY A 230 -12.39 12.74 48.05
C GLY A 230 -11.20 13.11 48.93
N GLY A 231 -11.30 12.75 50.22
CA GLY A 231 -10.29 13.01 51.23
C GLY A 231 -9.10 12.05 51.16
N MET A 232 -7.90 12.56 51.44
CA MET A 232 -6.69 11.74 51.51
C MET A 232 -6.64 10.88 52.78
N ALA A 233 -6.01 9.71 52.70
CA ALA A 233 -5.75 8.83 53.84
C ALA A 233 -4.28 8.37 53.88
N PHE A 234 -3.66 8.38 55.07
CA PHE A 234 -2.32 7.82 55.31
C PHE A 234 -2.41 6.53 56.15
N GLY A 235 -1.44 5.61 56.00
CA GLY A 235 -1.36 4.40 56.84
C GLY A 235 -1.97 3.15 56.20
N SER A 236 -2.99 2.55 56.82
CA SER A 236 -3.74 1.40 56.26
C SER A 236 -5.16 1.76 55.82
N GLY A 237 -5.52 3.04 55.84
CA GLY A 237 -6.86 3.52 55.51
C GLY A 237 -7.13 3.60 54.00
N VAL A 238 -8.41 3.58 53.63
CA VAL A 238 -8.88 3.77 52.25
C VAL A 238 -9.12 5.26 52.02
N ALA A 239 -8.76 5.81 50.86
CA ALA A 239 -9.08 7.20 50.53
C ALA A 239 -10.59 7.39 50.35
N GLY A 240 -11.05 8.63 50.51
CA GLY A 240 -12.44 8.98 50.26
C GLY A 240 -12.72 8.98 48.77
N ASN A 241 -13.89 8.44 48.39
CA ASN A 241 -14.42 8.64 47.04
C ASN A 241 -14.81 10.10 46.85
N ALA A 242 -14.81 10.58 45.62
CA ALA A 242 -15.32 11.91 45.31
C ALA A 242 -16.85 11.93 45.22
N GLY A 243 -17.41 13.13 45.28
CA GLY A 243 -18.83 13.37 45.00
C GLY A 243 -19.07 13.58 43.50
N ASN A 244 -20.29 13.32 43.07
CA ASN A 244 -20.73 13.50 41.70
C ASN A 244 -20.94 15.00 41.39
N GLY A 245 -20.81 15.36 40.12
CA GLY A 245 -21.30 16.64 39.63
C GLY A 245 -22.82 16.72 39.76
N GLY A 246 -23.34 17.91 39.98
CA GLY A 246 -24.78 18.16 39.98
C GLY A 246 -25.31 18.25 38.55
N ASP A 247 -26.56 17.85 38.36
CA ASP A 247 -27.22 17.95 37.06
C ASP A 247 -27.60 19.39 36.72
N ALA A 248 -27.95 19.64 35.46
CA ALA A 248 -28.52 20.91 35.01
C ALA A 248 -29.86 20.70 34.28
N THR A 249 -30.85 21.53 34.61
CA THR A 249 -32.11 21.62 33.86
C THR A 249 -32.13 22.83 32.93
N GLY A 250 -32.85 22.74 31.82
CA GLY A 250 -32.87 23.81 30.79
C GLY A 250 -31.61 23.75 29.91
N ASN A 251 -30.94 24.88 29.66
CA ASN A 251 -29.77 24.94 28.75
C ASN A 251 -28.41 24.98 29.48
N GLY A 252 -28.40 24.68 30.78
CA GLY A 252 -27.17 24.70 31.58
C GLY A 252 -26.36 23.41 31.42
N ASN A 253 -25.05 23.49 31.65
CA ASN A 253 -24.17 22.31 31.59
C ASN A 253 -24.16 21.55 32.92
N GLY A 254 -24.02 20.23 32.86
CA GLY A 254 -23.78 19.39 34.02
C GLY A 254 -22.48 19.75 34.73
N GLY A 255 -22.46 19.57 36.05
CA GLY A 255 -21.28 19.82 36.88
C GLY A 255 -20.23 18.73 36.70
N ASN A 256 -18.95 19.06 36.85
CA ASN A 256 -17.90 18.05 36.80
C ASN A 256 -17.90 17.19 38.09
N GLY A 257 -17.60 15.91 37.97
CA GLY A 257 -17.34 15.04 39.11
C GLY A 257 -16.07 15.41 39.87
N GLY A 258 -16.04 15.13 41.18
CA GLY A 258 -14.86 15.36 42.00
C GLY A 258 -13.76 14.34 41.74
N ASN A 259 -12.51 14.68 42.05
CA ASN A 259 -11.40 13.71 42.00
C ASN A 259 -11.38 12.83 43.26
N GLY A 260 -11.09 11.53 43.10
CA GLY A 260 -10.92 10.60 44.19
C GLY A 260 -9.71 10.92 45.07
N GLY A 261 -9.79 10.55 46.35
CA GLY A 261 -8.72 10.79 47.32
C GLY A 261 -7.48 9.93 47.06
N VAL A 262 -6.30 10.44 47.39
CA VAL A 262 -5.04 9.67 47.34
C VAL A 262 -4.82 8.94 48.66
N SER A 263 -4.34 7.69 48.63
CA SER A 263 -3.98 6.98 49.86
C SER A 263 -2.81 6.00 49.79
N GLN A 264 -2.46 5.49 50.97
CA GLN A 264 -1.71 4.25 51.17
C GLN A 264 -2.66 3.29 51.91
N PRO A 265 -3.30 2.25 51.30
CA PRO A 265 -3.02 1.61 50.00
C PRO A 265 -4.15 1.69 48.93
N HIS A 266 -5.33 2.24 49.19
CA HIS A 266 -6.46 2.19 48.23
C HIS A 266 -6.93 3.59 47.85
N GLY A 267 -6.72 3.98 46.58
CA GLY A 267 -7.21 5.25 46.05
C GLY A 267 -8.73 5.32 46.07
N GLY A 268 -9.27 6.52 46.28
CA GLY A 268 -10.70 6.76 46.21
C GLY A 268 -11.18 6.85 44.76
N ASN A 269 -12.42 6.49 44.48
CA ASN A 269 -12.98 6.60 43.13
C ASN A 269 -13.27 8.07 42.77
N GLY A 270 -13.14 8.40 41.49
CA GLY A 270 -13.62 9.67 40.95
C GLY A 270 -15.14 9.72 40.95
N GLY A 271 -15.70 10.93 41.07
CA GLY A 271 -17.14 11.16 40.99
C GLY A 271 -17.60 11.24 39.55
N ASN A 272 -18.85 10.86 39.28
CA ASN A 272 -19.42 11.00 37.95
C ASN A 272 -19.68 12.48 37.62
N GLY A 273 -19.62 12.84 36.34
CA GLY A 273 -20.16 14.12 35.87
C GLY A 273 -21.68 14.15 36.02
N GLY A 274 -22.23 15.34 36.20
CA GLY A 274 -23.68 15.56 36.21
C GLY A 274 -24.25 15.61 34.79
N ASP A 275 -25.51 15.27 34.65
CA ASP A 275 -26.20 15.27 33.36
C ASP A 275 -26.72 16.68 33.02
N ALA A 276 -26.93 16.93 31.74
CA ALA A 276 -27.57 18.14 31.25
C ALA A 276 -28.84 17.82 30.45
N ALA A 277 -29.94 18.47 30.81
CA ALA A 277 -31.13 18.52 29.97
C ALA A 277 -30.99 19.58 28.86
N GLY A 278 -31.96 19.61 27.94
CA GLY A 278 -32.11 20.70 26.94
C GLY A 278 -30.90 20.84 26.01
N LEU A 279 -30.30 22.04 25.95
CA LEU A 279 -29.14 22.34 25.09
C LEU A 279 -27.78 22.20 25.78
N GLY A 280 -27.73 21.85 27.07
CA GLY A 280 -26.50 21.81 27.84
C GLY A 280 -25.62 20.59 27.54
N ASN A 281 -24.34 20.69 27.87
CA ASN A 281 -23.38 19.57 27.79
C ASN A 281 -23.30 18.84 29.13
N GLY A 282 -23.07 17.52 29.08
CA GLY A 282 -22.79 16.72 30.26
C GLY A 282 -21.47 17.10 30.93
N GLY A 283 -21.40 16.94 32.24
CA GLY A 283 -20.20 17.22 33.02
C GLY A 283 -19.13 16.13 32.86
N ASN A 284 -17.86 16.48 33.02
CA ASN A 284 -16.79 15.48 32.97
C ASN A 284 -16.75 14.65 34.26
N GLY A 285 -16.43 13.35 34.14
CA GLY A 285 -16.11 12.49 35.26
C GLY A 285 -14.79 12.90 35.92
N GLY A 286 -14.71 12.71 37.24
CA GLY A 286 -13.52 12.99 38.03
C GLY A 286 -12.50 11.87 37.97
N ASN A 287 -11.23 12.20 38.20
CA ASN A 287 -10.16 11.22 38.16
C ASN A 287 -10.17 10.31 39.39
N GLY A 288 -9.79 9.05 39.21
CA GLY A 288 -9.52 8.12 40.29
C GLY A 288 -8.29 8.52 41.10
N GLY A 289 -8.33 8.28 42.41
CA GLY A 289 -7.26 8.59 43.33
C GLY A 289 -6.10 7.60 43.24
N ALA A 290 -4.88 8.08 43.44
CA ALA A 290 -3.69 7.23 43.43
C ALA A 290 -3.53 6.41 44.73
N ALA A 291 -2.88 5.27 44.59
CA ALA A 291 -2.53 4.34 45.67
C ALA A 291 -1.00 4.13 45.72
N LEU A 292 -0.40 4.26 46.90
CA LEU A 292 1.03 4.05 47.10
C LEU A 292 1.31 3.13 48.30
N VAL A 293 2.22 2.17 48.11
CA VAL A 293 2.84 1.40 49.20
C VAL A 293 4.34 1.63 49.15
N SER A 294 4.87 2.38 50.12
CA SER A 294 6.30 2.76 50.15
C SER A 294 7.21 1.78 50.91
N ASN A 295 6.66 0.81 51.64
CA ASN A 295 7.44 -0.13 52.45
C ASN A 295 7.68 -1.45 51.70
N SER A 296 8.96 -1.81 51.51
CA SER A 296 9.39 -2.99 50.78
C SER A 296 9.05 -4.33 51.44
N SER A 297 8.75 -4.36 52.73
CA SER A 297 8.40 -5.58 53.46
C SER A 297 6.90 -5.83 53.59
N LYS A 298 6.03 -4.94 53.09
CA LYS A 298 4.58 -5.09 53.21
C LYS A 298 3.98 -5.83 52.01
N ALA A 299 3.11 -6.80 52.32
CA ALA A 299 2.29 -7.53 51.34
C ALA A 299 0.93 -6.86 51.05
N THR A 300 0.75 -5.60 51.44
CA THR A 300 -0.49 -4.85 51.17
C THR A 300 -0.62 -4.55 49.69
N ASN A 301 -1.81 -4.77 49.13
CA ASN A 301 -2.09 -4.56 47.72
C ASN A 301 -2.52 -3.12 47.48
N PRO A 302 -1.75 -2.28 46.75
CA PRO A 302 -2.28 -1.00 46.33
C PRO A 302 -3.29 -1.14 45.20
N VAL A 303 -4.44 -0.49 45.36
CA VAL A 303 -5.50 -0.43 44.33
C VAL A 303 -5.80 1.03 44.01
N GLY A 304 -5.55 1.45 42.77
CA GLY A 304 -5.91 2.77 42.29
C GLY A 304 -7.43 2.92 42.18
N GLY A 305 -7.95 4.10 42.46
CA GLY A 305 -9.38 4.38 42.33
C GLY A 305 -9.84 4.38 40.87
N ILE A 306 -11.07 3.98 40.59
CA ILE A 306 -11.61 4.08 39.23
C ILE A 306 -11.93 5.54 38.87
N GLY A 307 -11.78 5.91 37.60
CA GLY A 307 -12.28 7.18 37.10
C GLY A 307 -13.80 7.22 37.09
N GLY A 308 -14.39 8.39 37.34
CA GLY A 308 -15.84 8.60 37.27
C GLY A 308 -16.32 8.68 35.83
N ASN A 309 -17.59 8.34 35.58
CA ASN A 309 -18.17 8.46 34.24
C ASN A 309 -18.44 9.92 33.89
N GLY A 310 -18.39 10.27 32.60
CA GLY A 310 -18.96 11.53 32.13
C GLY A 310 -20.48 11.53 32.21
N GLY A 311 -21.07 12.71 32.36
CA GLY A 311 -22.53 12.90 32.35
C GLY A 311 -23.07 13.02 30.92
N ASP A 312 -24.37 12.79 30.77
CA ASP A 312 -25.07 12.83 29.50
C ASP A 312 -25.49 14.28 29.14
N GLY A 313 -25.69 14.57 27.85
CA GLY A 313 -26.15 15.90 27.43
C GLY A 313 -26.40 16.04 25.93
N THR A 314 -26.37 17.28 25.43
CA THR A 314 -26.27 17.50 23.97
C THR A 314 -24.96 16.98 23.44
N SER A 315 -23.85 17.29 24.11
CA SER A 315 -22.59 16.54 24.03
C SER A 315 -22.35 15.85 25.38
N GLY A 316 -21.84 14.63 25.31
CA GLY A 316 -21.50 13.86 26.50
C GLY A 316 -20.21 14.36 27.15
N GLY A 317 -20.14 14.29 28.48
CA GLY A 317 -18.94 14.60 29.24
C GLY A 317 -17.87 13.53 29.10
N ALA A 318 -16.59 13.90 29.22
CA ALA A 318 -15.51 12.92 29.19
C ALA A 318 -15.49 12.07 30.48
N GLY A 319 -15.12 10.79 30.36
CA GLY A 319 -14.83 9.93 31.50
C GLY A 319 -13.52 10.32 32.19
N GLY A 320 -13.47 10.13 33.51
CA GLY A 320 -12.29 10.40 34.32
C GLY A 320 -11.19 9.36 34.14
N THR A 321 -9.94 9.77 34.36
CA THR A 321 -8.80 8.83 34.30
C THR A 321 -8.78 7.90 35.51
N GLY A 322 -8.30 6.67 35.33
CA GLY A 322 -8.07 5.72 36.41
C GLY A 322 -6.87 6.10 37.28
N GLY A 323 -6.95 5.84 38.58
CA GLY A 323 -5.90 6.15 39.54
C GLY A 323 -4.69 5.24 39.41
N ALA A 324 -3.49 5.81 39.57
CA ALA A 324 -2.26 5.03 39.57
C ALA A 324 -2.12 4.15 40.84
N ALA A 325 -1.40 3.04 40.73
CA ALA A 325 -1.07 2.17 41.85
C ALA A 325 0.43 1.84 41.83
N ILE A 326 1.13 2.13 42.92
CA ILE A 326 2.59 1.98 43.02
C ILE A 326 2.93 1.15 44.28
N THR A 327 3.75 0.11 44.15
CA THR A 327 4.28 -0.63 45.30
C THR A 327 5.79 -0.80 45.27
N HIS A 328 6.42 -0.55 46.42
CA HIS A 328 7.77 -1.02 46.72
C HIS A 328 7.76 -2.40 47.42
N GLY A 329 6.60 -2.86 47.87
CA GLY A 329 6.40 -4.08 48.66
C GLY A 329 6.17 -5.35 47.83
N THR A 330 5.68 -6.41 48.46
CA THR A 330 5.44 -7.72 47.81
C THR A 330 3.98 -7.99 47.46
N GLY A 331 3.07 -7.07 47.80
CA GLY A 331 1.64 -7.16 47.49
C GLY A 331 1.35 -6.95 46.00
N ALA A 332 0.18 -7.41 45.55
CA ALA A 332 -0.28 -7.22 44.18
C ALA A 332 -0.73 -5.77 43.93
N VAL A 333 -0.46 -5.23 42.74
CA VAL A 333 -0.77 -3.86 42.31
C VAL A 333 -1.90 -3.89 41.29
N THR A 334 -2.96 -3.12 41.51
CA THR A 334 -4.03 -2.95 40.53
C THR A 334 -4.30 -1.48 40.32
N ALA A 335 -4.01 -0.97 39.13
CA ALA A 335 -4.37 0.40 38.81
C ALA A 335 -5.87 0.54 38.49
N GLY A 336 -6.40 1.75 38.67
CA GLY A 336 -7.82 2.02 38.44
C GLY A 336 -8.18 2.01 36.96
N ALA A 337 -9.38 1.57 36.63
CA ALA A 337 -9.93 1.71 35.28
C ALA A 337 -10.32 3.17 34.99
N GLY A 338 -10.28 3.57 33.71
CA GLY A 338 -10.88 4.82 33.26
C GLY A 338 -12.40 4.76 33.27
N GLY A 339 -13.06 5.90 33.51
CA GLY A 339 -14.51 6.03 33.48
C GLY A 339 -15.07 6.06 32.05
N ALA A 340 -16.32 5.69 31.88
CA ALA A 340 -16.99 5.80 30.58
C ALA A 340 -17.23 7.28 30.21
N GLY A 341 -17.23 7.60 28.92
CA GLY A 341 -17.77 8.88 28.45
C GLY A 341 -19.30 8.90 28.53
N GLY A 342 -19.87 10.08 28.73
CA GLY A 342 -21.34 10.25 28.76
C GLY A 342 -21.95 10.25 27.36
N ASP A 343 -23.24 9.96 27.27
CA ASP A 343 -23.97 9.88 26.02
C ASP A 343 -24.41 11.26 25.51
N ALA A 344 -24.55 11.38 24.19
CA ALA A 344 -24.96 12.59 23.50
C ALA A 344 -26.30 12.41 22.78
N SER A 345 -27.22 13.34 23.01
CA SER A 345 -28.52 13.35 22.33
C SER A 345 -28.43 13.88 20.89
N THR A 346 -27.55 14.85 20.61
CA THR A 346 -27.45 15.48 19.27
C THR A 346 -26.02 15.84 18.85
N GLY A 347 -25.09 16.00 19.79
CA GLY A 347 -23.68 16.36 19.61
C GLY A 347 -22.74 15.15 19.65
N ILE A 348 -21.56 15.32 20.25
CA ILE A 348 -20.50 14.28 20.30
C ILE A 348 -20.60 13.53 21.62
N GLY A 349 -20.54 12.19 21.56
CA GLY A 349 -20.44 11.34 22.73
C GLY A 349 -19.13 11.59 23.50
N GLY A 350 -19.18 11.47 24.82
CA GLY A 350 -18.03 11.72 25.68
C GLY A 350 -16.88 10.75 25.41
N THR A 351 -15.64 11.21 25.53
CA THR A 351 -14.48 10.31 25.42
C THR A 351 -14.37 9.43 26.66
N GLY A 352 -14.07 8.15 26.51
CA GLY A 352 -13.71 7.29 27.64
C GLY A 352 -12.41 7.73 28.31
N GLY A 353 -12.33 7.58 29.63
CA GLY A 353 -11.16 7.92 30.42
C GLY A 353 -10.02 6.93 30.23
N THR A 354 -8.78 7.37 30.41
CA THR A 354 -7.61 6.46 30.31
C THR A 354 -7.50 5.55 31.53
N GLY A 355 -7.02 4.33 31.34
CA GLY A 355 -6.67 3.43 32.44
C GLY A 355 -5.47 3.96 33.25
N GLY A 356 -5.44 3.63 34.53
CA GLY A 356 -4.38 4.02 35.46
C GLY A 356 -3.08 3.24 35.28
N GLU A 357 -1.98 3.84 35.71
CA GLU A 357 -0.64 3.26 35.69
C GLU A 357 -0.38 2.34 36.89
N ALA A 358 0.19 1.17 36.65
CA ALA A 358 0.66 0.24 37.68
C ALA A 358 2.20 0.18 37.69
N ILE A 359 2.83 0.39 38.84
CA ILE A 359 4.29 0.26 39.01
C ILE A 359 4.59 -0.69 40.18
N THR A 360 5.41 -1.70 39.93
CA THR A 360 5.91 -2.61 40.98
C THR A 360 7.43 -2.69 40.97
N TYR A 361 8.04 -2.47 42.14
CA TYR A 361 9.46 -2.72 42.39
C TYR A 361 9.71 -4.08 43.07
N GLY A 362 8.64 -4.83 43.38
CA GLY A 362 8.68 -6.11 44.10
C GLY A 362 8.23 -7.33 43.28
N LYS A 363 7.82 -8.42 43.97
CA LYS A 363 7.41 -9.70 43.35
C LYS A 363 5.89 -9.91 43.24
N GLY A 364 5.07 -8.98 43.73
CA GLY A 364 3.62 -9.11 43.69
C GLY A 364 3.04 -8.80 42.30
N ALA A 365 2.04 -9.57 41.86
CA ALA A 365 1.40 -9.42 40.55
C ALA A 365 0.96 -7.98 40.27
N ALA A 366 0.97 -7.53 39.01
CA ALA A 366 0.63 -6.17 38.66
C ALA A 366 -0.31 -6.12 37.46
N THR A 367 -1.35 -5.28 37.55
CA THR A 367 -2.40 -5.13 36.54
C THR A 367 -2.62 -3.64 36.26
N ALA A 368 -2.40 -3.23 35.02
CA ALA A 368 -2.71 -1.87 34.57
C ALA A 368 -4.22 -1.66 34.44
N GLY A 369 -4.65 -0.39 34.51
CA GLY A 369 -6.05 -0.03 34.35
C GLY A 369 -6.52 -0.20 32.92
N VAL A 370 -7.77 -0.60 32.71
CA VAL A 370 -8.40 -0.59 31.37
C VAL A 370 -8.90 0.82 31.03
N GLY A 371 -8.90 1.16 29.75
CA GLY A 371 -9.54 2.38 29.25
C GLY A 371 -11.06 2.28 29.32
N GLY A 372 -11.73 3.40 29.57
CA GLY A 372 -13.18 3.51 29.59
C GLY A 372 -13.78 3.50 28.19
N VAL A 373 -15.03 3.07 28.07
CA VAL A 373 -15.76 3.13 26.78
C VAL A 373 -16.12 4.57 26.41
N GLY A 374 -16.13 4.88 25.12
CA GLY A 374 -16.67 6.14 24.63
C GLY A 374 -18.20 6.17 24.74
N GLY A 375 -18.76 7.34 25.00
CA GLY A 375 -20.22 7.54 25.10
C GLY A 375 -20.89 7.49 23.73
N ALA A 376 -22.14 7.06 23.68
CA ALA A 376 -22.92 6.97 22.45
C ALA A 376 -23.41 8.35 21.98
N ALA A 377 -23.86 8.43 20.72
CA ALA A 377 -24.51 9.62 20.17
C ALA A 377 -25.76 9.26 19.34
N SER A 378 -26.92 9.84 19.63
CA SER A 378 -28.14 9.51 18.87
C SER A 378 -28.24 10.17 17.50
N SER A 379 -27.56 11.29 17.26
CA SER A 379 -27.57 12.00 15.96
C SER A 379 -26.22 12.61 15.54
N GLY A 380 -25.11 12.23 16.21
CA GLY A 380 -23.78 12.83 16.02
C GLY A 380 -22.65 11.80 15.96
N ILE A 381 -21.49 12.15 16.51
CA ILE A 381 -20.28 11.31 16.51
C ILE A 381 -20.20 10.57 17.86
N GLY A 382 -20.03 9.25 17.84
CA GLY A 382 -19.76 8.48 19.05
C GLY A 382 -18.43 8.88 19.69
N GLY A 383 -18.35 8.86 21.01
CA GLY A 383 -17.14 9.22 21.75
C GLY A 383 -16.00 8.23 21.52
N THR A 384 -14.76 8.69 21.59
CA THR A 384 -13.61 7.80 21.48
C THR A 384 -13.44 6.96 22.74
N GLY A 385 -13.06 5.69 22.61
CA GLY A 385 -12.64 4.86 23.74
C GLY A 385 -11.36 5.40 24.39
N GLY A 386 -11.25 5.22 25.71
CA GLY A 386 -10.08 5.62 26.48
C GLY A 386 -8.89 4.68 26.25
N ALA A 387 -7.68 5.20 26.35
CA ALA A 387 -6.48 4.38 26.26
C ALA A 387 -6.32 3.45 27.48
N GLY A 388 -5.74 2.27 27.27
CA GLY A 388 -5.32 1.38 28.34
C GLY A 388 -4.15 1.95 29.15
N GLY A 389 -4.08 1.56 30.42
CA GLY A 389 -3.05 1.99 31.36
C GLY A 389 -1.69 1.33 31.15
N VAL A 390 -0.65 1.98 31.67
CA VAL A 390 0.74 1.53 31.60
C VAL A 390 1.07 0.58 32.74
N LEU A 391 1.89 -0.44 32.48
CA LEU A 391 2.45 -1.32 33.51
C LEU A 391 3.98 -1.32 33.48
N ILE A 392 4.60 -1.02 34.62
CA ILE A 392 6.05 -1.08 34.81
C ILE A 392 6.40 -2.08 35.91
N VAL A 393 7.17 -3.10 35.56
CA VAL A 393 7.83 -4.02 36.50
C VAL A 393 9.30 -3.64 36.57
N ASP A 394 9.67 -2.86 37.58
CA ASP A 394 11.03 -2.35 37.81
C ASP A 394 11.80 -3.24 38.79
N SER A 395 11.94 -4.52 38.45
CA SER A 395 12.73 -5.46 39.23
C SER A 395 13.25 -6.60 38.36
N SER A 396 14.58 -6.71 38.25
CA SER A 396 15.25 -7.77 37.48
C SER A 396 15.04 -9.17 38.07
N HIS A 397 14.62 -9.26 39.33
CA HIS A 397 14.37 -10.52 40.04
C HIS A 397 12.89 -10.91 40.06
N SER A 398 12.04 -10.13 39.40
CA SER A 398 10.62 -10.43 39.30
C SER A 398 10.37 -11.54 38.28
N ALA A 399 9.42 -12.43 38.59
CA ALA A 399 8.90 -13.45 37.67
C ALA A 399 7.45 -13.14 37.24
N ILE A 400 7.01 -11.89 37.42
CA ILE A 400 5.64 -11.46 37.12
C ILE A 400 5.43 -11.43 35.61
N ASN A 401 4.32 -12.03 35.19
CA ASN A 401 3.76 -11.80 33.87
C ASN A 401 3.06 -10.44 33.87
N ALA A 402 3.55 -9.53 33.03
CA ALA A 402 3.09 -8.16 32.96
C ALA A 402 2.15 -8.00 31.77
N VAL A 403 0.92 -7.52 32.00
CA VAL A 403 -0.07 -7.25 30.96
C VAL A 403 -0.51 -5.78 31.01
N GLY A 404 -0.44 -5.09 29.88
CA GLY A 404 -0.85 -3.70 29.73
C GLY A 404 -2.37 -3.57 29.72
N GLY A 405 -2.88 -2.38 30.04
CA GLY A 405 -4.32 -2.15 30.07
C GLY A 405 -4.94 -2.27 28.69
N ALA A 406 -6.12 -2.88 28.57
CA ALA A 406 -6.86 -2.84 27.31
C ALA A 406 -7.39 -1.42 27.03
N GLY A 407 -7.41 -1.02 25.76
CA GLY A 407 -8.13 0.18 25.32
C GLY A 407 -9.64 -0.02 25.37
N GLY A 408 -10.38 1.04 25.65
CA GLY A 408 -11.84 1.03 25.67
C GLY A 408 -12.43 1.06 24.26
N ALA A 409 -13.64 0.53 24.07
CA ALA A 409 -14.33 0.59 22.78
C ALA A 409 -14.80 2.02 22.46
N GLY A 410 -14.89 2.34 21.18
CA GLY A 410 -15.54 3.56 20.72
C GLY A 410 -17.07 3.53 20.96
N GLY A 411 -17.66 4.69 21.20
CA GLY A 411 -19.10 4.85 21.41
C GLY A 411 -19.89 4.69 20.12
N ALA A 412 -21.10 4.17 20.21
CA ALA A 412 -21.97 3.97 19.05
C ALA A 412 -22.63 5.27 18.59
N ALA A 413 -23.00 5.37 17.31
CA ALA A 413 -23.80 6.47 16.77
C ALA A 413 -25.04 5.95 16.03
N THR A 414 -26.25 6.16 16.56
CA THR A 414 -27.48 5.53 16.02
C THR A 414 -28.21 6.37 14.96
N GLY A 415 -27.77 7.61 14.72
CA GLY A 415 -28.42 8.55 13.80
C GLY A 415 -28.16 8.24 12.32
N ALA A 416 -29.04 8.75 11.45
CA ALA A 416 -28.99 8.51 10.00
C ALA A 416 -27.73 9.02 9.27
N THR A 417 -26.92 9.85 9.94
CA THR A 417 -25.61 10.33 9.45
C THR A 417 -24.50 10.12 10.48
N GLY A 418 -24.77 9.37 11.55
CA GLY A 418 -23.89 9.26 12.70
C GLY A 418 -22.63 8.45 12.40
N THR A 419 -21.49 8.90 12.93
CA THR A 419 -20.22 8.17 12.82
C THR A 419 -19.87 7.55 14.16
N GLY A 420 -19.61 6.26 14.20
CA GLY A 420 -19.15 5.61 15.41
C GLY A 420 -17.80 6.15 15.90
N GLY A 421 -17.57 6.10 17.20
CA GLY A 421 -16.36 6.60 17.84
C GLY A 421 -15.16 5.71 17.59
N LEU A 422 -13.96 6.28 17.71
CA LEU A 422 -12.72 5.50 17.58
C LEU A 422 -12.50 4.60 18.80
N GLY A 423 -11.93 3.42 18.59
CA GLY A 423 -11.43 2.57 19.67
C GLY A 423 -10.20 3.16 20.37
N GLY A 424 -10.08 2.93 21.66
CA GLY A 424 -8.95 3.37 22.49
C GLY A 424 -7.68 2.54 22.24
N ALA A 425 -6.52 3.16 22.37
CA ALA A 425 -5.24 2.44 22.24
C ALA A 425 -5.02 1.46 23.41
N GLY A 426 -4.34 0.35 23.13
CA GLY A 426 -3.85 -0.56 24.16
C GLY A 426 -2.69 0.03 24.97
N GLY A 427 -2.57 -0.38 26.22
CA GLY A 427 -1.59 0.12 27.18
C GLY A 427 -0.19 -0.44 26.99
N GLU A 428 0.81 0.35 27.38
CA GLU A 428 2.23 -0.01 27.32
C GLU A 428 2.66 -0.90 28.49
N VAL A 429 3.62 -1.79 28.24
CA VAL A 429 4.29 -2.57 29.29
C VAL A 429 5.80 -2.48 29.19
N ILE A 430 6.44 -2.23 30.33
CA ILE A 430 7.89 -2.34 30.51
C ILE A 430 8.18 -3.36 31.62
N ASN A 431 8.84 -4.47 31.29
CA ASN A 431 9.18 -5.51 32.25
C ASN A 431 10.68 -5.75 32.31
N LYS A 432 11.31 -5.38 33.43
CA LYS A 432 12.73 -5.66 33.68
C LYS A 432 12.98 -7.08 34.21
N GLY A 433 11.93 -7.80 34.59
CA GLY A 433 11.98 -9.15 35.16
C GLY A 433 11.99 -10.27 34.11
N THR A 434 11.87 -11.50 34.59
CA THR A 434 11.94 -12.76 33.82
C THR A 434 10.59 -13.30 33.35
N GLY A 435 9.47 -12.72 33.82
CA GLY A 435 8.13 -13.12 33.39
C GLY A 435 7.77 -12.59 31.99
N THR A 436 6.63 -13.04 31.46
CA THR A 436 6.18 -12.61 30.12
C THR A 436 5.76 -11.15 30.11
N THR A 437 5.85 -10.50 28.96
CA THR A 437 5.49 -9.09 28.77
C THR A 437 4.45 -8.99 27.66
N THR A 438 3.23 -8.57 27.97
CA THR A 438 2.13 -8.52 27.01
C THR A 438 1.55 -7.10 26.93
N GLY A 439 1.71 -6.42 25.80
CA GLY A 439 1.08 -5.12 25.54
C GLY A 439 -0.44 -5.23 25.58
N GLY A 440 -1.11 -4.14 25.98
CA GLY A 440 -2.58 -4.12 26.04
C GLY A 440 -3.21 -4.23 24.67
N THR A 441 -4.34 -4.92 24.54
CA THR A 441 -5.12 -4.94 23.30
C THR A 441 -5.82 -3.61 23.07
N ALA A 442 -5.97 -3.20 21.81
CA ALA A 442 -6.76 -2.01 21.53
C ALA A 442 -8.26 -2.25 21.64
N GLY A 443 -9.02 -1.16 21.77
CA GLY A 443 -10.48 -1.19 21.68
C GLY A 443 -10.95 -1.22 20.22
N ALA A 444 -12.10 -1.84 19.98
CA ALA A 444 -12.78 -1.79 18.69
C ALA A 444 -13.42 -0.42 18.44
N GLY A 445 -13.64 -0.08 17.18
CA GLY A 445 -14.45 1.08 16.80
C GLY A 445 -15.92 0.92 17.20
N GLY A 446 -16.59 2.04 17.46
CA GLY A 446 -18.02 2.06 17.74
C GLY A 446 -18.85 1.93 16.47
N SER A 447 -20.02 1.30 16.54
CA SER A 447 -20.92 1.16 15.39
C SER A 447 -21.56 2.49 14.96
N GLY A 448 -21.90 2.65 13.69
CA GLY A 448 -22.71 3.79 13.26
C GLY A 448 -23.25 3.68 11.83
N PHE A 449 -23.84 4.77 11.31
CA PHE A 449 -24.10 4.89 9.87
C PHE A 449 -22.78 4.76 9.13
N ASN A 450 -21.79 5.55 9.53
CA ASN A 450 -20.38 5.26 9.28
C ASN A 450 -19.78 4.56 10.50
N GLY A 451 -19.04 3.47 10.29
CA GLY A 451 -18.36 2.74 11.34
C GLY A 451 -17.17 3.51 11.92
N GLY A 452 -16.92 3.33 13.22
CA GLY A 452 -15.76 3.88 13.92
C GLY A 452 -14.50 3.05 13.65
N GLY A 453 -13.35 3.72 13.62
CA GLY A 453 -12.06 3.04 13.47
C GLY A 453 -11.59 2.35 14.75
N GLY A 454 -10.85 1.25 14.65
CA GLY A 454 -10.26 0.55 15.78
C GLY A 454 -9.00 1.24 16.33
N GLY A 455 -8.69 0.98 17.60
CA GLY A 455 -7.54 1.56 18.29
C GLY A 455 -6.21 0.86 17.93
N ALA A 456 -5.09 1.51 18.24
CA ALA A 456 -3.76 0.90 18.08
C ALA A 456 -3.43 -0.08 19.23
N GLY A 457 -2.77 -1.20 18.92
CA GLY A 457 -2.31 -2.17 19.91
C GLY A 457 -1.18 -1.64 20.79
N GLY A 458 -1.12 -2.08 22.03
CA GLY A 458 -0.17 -1.59 23.04
C GLY A 458 1.25 -2.09 22.85
N THR A 459 2.22 -1.25 23.21
CA THR A 459 3.66 -1.55 23.15
C THR A 459 4.09 -2.49 24.28
N ALA A 460 5.07 -3.36 24.00
CA ALA A 460 5.66 -4.26 24.99
C ALA A 460 7.20 -4.22 24.92
N VAL A 461 7.85 -3.97 26.07
CA VAL A 461 9.30 -3.91 26.21
C VAL A 461 9.77 -4.84 27.32
N GLY A 462 10.57 -5.86 26.96
CA GLY A 462 11.17 -6.80 27.91
C GLY A 462 12.68 -6.68 28.02
N TYR A 463 13.23 -6.87 29.23
CA TYR A 463 14.69 -6.92 29.44
C TYR A 463 15.19 -8.28 29.97
N GLY A 464 14.31 -9.13 30.51
CA GLY A 464 14.69 -10.44 31.03
C GLY A 464 14.46 -11.60 30.04
N SER A 465 14.39 -12.82 30.58
CA SER A 465 14.29 -14.05 29.78
C SER A 465 12.88 -14.37 29.27
N GLY A 466 11.85 -13.66 29.74
CA GLY A 466 10.45 -13.91 29.37
C GLY A 466 10.11 -13.44 27.96
N SER A 467 9.15 -14.10 27.32
CA SER A 467 8.66 -13.70 26.00
C SER A 467 7.96 -12.34 26.02
N VAL A 468 8.09 -11.59 24.94
CA VAL A 468 7.48 -10.27 24.75
C VAL A 468 6.44 -10.36 23.64
N THR A 469 5.21 -9.95 23.92
CA THR A 469 4.11 -9.91 22.96
C THR A 469 3.47 -8.52 22.98
N SER A 470 3.38 -7.82 21.86
CA SER A 470 2.64 -6.54 21.83
C SER A 470 1.15 -6.77 21.58
N GLY A 471 0.33 -5.75 21.84
CA GLY A 471 -1.11 -5.81 21.66
C GLY A 471 -1.52 -5.82 20.20
N ALA A 472 -2.63 -6.50 19.88
CA ALA A 472 -3.26 -6.41 18.56
C ALA A 472 -3.99 -5.07 18.39
N GLY A 473 -4.05 -4.59 17.15
CA GLY A 473 -4.90 -3.48 16.76
C GLY A 473 -6.37 -3.86 16.82
N GLY A 474 -7.23 -2.90 17.11
CA GLY A 474 -8.67 -3.10 17.22
C GLY A 474 -9.31 -3.12 15.84
N ASP A 475 -10.39 -3.87 15.69
CA ASP A 475 -11.16 -3.87 14.44
C ASP A 475 -11.94 -2.57 14.28
N GLY A 476 -12.04 -2.11 13.03
CA GLY A 476 -13.02 -1.09 12.65
C GLY A 476 -14.41 -1.71 12.58
N SER A 477 -15.43 -0.95 12.97
CA SER A 477 -16.81 -1.47 12.93
C SER A 477 -17.42 -1.34 11.54
N ASP A 478 -18.43 -2.13 11.25
CA ASP A 478 -19.22 -1.99 10.02
C ASP A 478 -20.01 -0.67 10.00
N GLY A 479 -20.21 -0.12 8.81
CA GLY A 479 -21.11 0.99 8.53
C GLY A 479 -22.48 0.48 8.13
N SER A 480 -23.49 0.74 8.96
CA SER A 480 -24.88 0.27 8.74
C SER A 480 -25.59 0.92 7.55
N GLY A 481 -25.13 2.10 7.12
CA GLY A 481 -25.66 2.80 5.94
C GLY A 481 -24.63 3.62 5.15
N GLY A 482 -23.40 3.71 5.65
CA GLY A 482 -22.28 4.46 5.07
C GLY A 482 -20.99 3.64 5.06
N SER A 483 -19.84 4.27 5.31
CA SER A 483 -18.53 3.62 5.23
C SER A 483 -18.21 2.79 6.47
N GLY A 484 -17.52 1.66 6.31
CA GLY A 484 -16.93 0.92 7.42
C GLY A 484 -15.71 1.62 8.03
N GLY A 485 -15.43 1.35 9.30
CA GLY A 485 -14.31 1.93 10.05
C GLY A 485 -12.98 1.26 9.70
N ALA A 486 -11.88 2.02 9.77
CA ALA A 486 -10.54 1.45 9.56
C ALA A 486 -10.09 0.58 10.75
N GLY A 487 -9.36 -0.50 10.49
CA GLY A 487 -8.70 -1.29 11.52
C GLY A 487 -7.47 -0.57 12.10
N GLY A 488 -7.22 -0.78 13.38
CA GLY A 488 -6.09 -0.19 14.09
C GLY A 488 -4.79 -0.96 13.88
N ALA A 489 -3.64 -0.28 14.03
CA ALA A 489 -2.33 -0.93 13.87
C ALA A 489 -1.99 -1.86 15.05
N GLY A 490 -1.25 -2.93 14.79
CA GLY A 490 -0.65 -3.77 15.82
C GLY A 490 0.50 -3.08 16.56
N GLY A 491 0.73 -3.47 17.81
CA GLY A 491 1.71 -2.80 18.69
C GLY A 491 3.17 -3.17 18.41
N LEU A 492 4.11 -2.40 18.97
CA LEU A 492 5.54 -2.68 18.92
C LEU A 492 5.97 -3.64 20.04
N ALA A 493 6.67 -4.72 19.70
CA ALA A 493 7.27 -5.65 20.65
C ALA A 493 8.81 -5.57 20.57
N THR A 494 9.46 -5.27 21.69
CA THR A 494 10.91 -5.09 21.76
C THR A 494 11.49 -5.88 22.93
N THR A 495 12.65 -6.53 22.74
CA THR A 495 13.43 -7.08 23.85
C THR A 495 14.91 -6.77 23.77
N ALA A 496 15.49 -6.44 24.93
CA ALA A 496 16.94 -6.48 25.16
C ALA A 496 17.35 -7.75 25.95
N GLY A 497 16.40 -8.63 26.25
CA GLY A 497 16.61 -9.89 26.93
C GLY A 497 16.77 -11.08 25.98
N THR A 498 16.54 -12.29 26.50
CA THR A 498 16.70 -13.56 25.76
C THR A 498 15.38 -14.21 25.36
N GLY A 499 14.24 -13.58 25.65
CA GLY A 499 12.92 -14.09 25.30
C GLY A 499 12.57 -13.93 23.82
N SER A 500 11.60 -14.71 23.33
CA SER A 500 11.05 -14.53 21.98
C SER A 500 10.15 -13.30 21.91
N VAL A 501 10.05 -12.70 20.73
CA VAL A 501 9.30 -11.46 20.50
C VAL A 501 8.21 -11.71 19.47
N THR A 502 6.96 -11.41 19.80
CA THR A 502 5.81 -11.52 18.90
C THR A 502 5.06 -10.21 18.84
N ALA A 503 4.92 -9.60 17.67
CA ALA A 503 4.15 -8.37 17.54
C ALA A 503 2.68 -8.65 17.22
N GLY A 504 1.79 -7.79 17.70
CA GLY A 504 0.35 -7.90 17.49
C GLY A 504 -0.05 -7.69 16.03
N ALA A 505 -1.10 -8.38 15.59
CA ALA A 505 -1.68 -8.18 14.27
C ALA A 505 -2.36 -6.80 14.16
N GLY A 506 -2.50 -6.30 12.93
CA GLY A 506 -3.39 -5.18 12.63
C GLY A 506 -4.85 -5.62 12.68
N GLY A 507 -5.74 -4.75 13.13
CA GLY A 507 -7.18 -4.97 13.14
C GLY A 507 -7.77 -4.95 11.73
N ASN A 508 -8.88 -5.63 11.53
CA ASN A 508 -9.59 -5.64 10.24
C ASN A 508 -10.36 -4.33 10.04
N GLY A 509 -10.49 -3.90 8.79
CA GLY A 509 -11.42 -2.84 8.43
C GLY A 509 -12.85 -3.37 8.42
N GLY A 510 -13.80 -2.56 8.90
CA GLY A 510 -15.21 -2.89 8.90
C GLY A 510 -15.83 -2.79 7.50
N ASP A 511 -16.91 -3.50 7.29
CA ASP A 511 -17.65 -3.51 6.01
C ASP A 511 -18.46 -2.21 5.85
N GLY A 512 -18.47 -1.65 4.64
CA GLY A 512 -19.38 -0.56 4.25
C GLY A 512 -20.72 -1.10 3.77
N ALA A 513 -21.76 -0.28 3.89
CA ALA A 513 -23.08 -0.64 3.40
C ALA A 513 -23.13 -0.77 1.87
N ASN A 514 -24.00 -1.63 1.35
CA ASN A 514 -24.20 -1.81 -0.09
C ASN A 514 -25.07 -0.69 -0.72
N VAL A 515 -24.68 0.57 -0.53
CA VAL A 515 -25.35 1.78 -1.04
C VAL A 515 -24.32 2.77 -1.58
N ALA A 516 -24.76 3.75 -2.38
CA ALA A 516 -23.86 4.77 -2.95
C ALA A 516 -23.09 5.52 -1.85
N GLY A 517 -21.76 5.36 -1.81
CA GLY A 517 -20.88 5.95 -0.80
C GLY A 517 -20.48 5.01 0.36
N GLY A 518 -21.00 3.78 0.43
CA GLY A 518 -20.63 2.78 1.44
C GLY A 518 -19.29 2.12 1.15
N ALA A 519 -18.19 2.79 1.48
CA ALA A 519 -16.84 2.25 1.34
C ALA A 519 -16.47 1.31 2.50
N GLY A 520 -15.78 0.20 2.22
CA GLY A 520 -15.18 -0.64 3.25
C GLY A 520 -13.98 0.05 3.91
N GLY A 521 -13.78 -0.20 5.20
CA GLY A 521 -12.67 0.33 5.97
C GLY A 521 -11.34 -0.33 5.59
N ALA A 522 -10.24 0.41 5.67
CA ALA A 522 -8.91 -0.16 5.45
C ALA A 522 -8.49 -1.07 6.62
N GLY A 523 -7.76 -2.14 6.36
CA GLY A 523 -7.14 -2.98 7.38
C GLY A 523 -5.92 -2.29 8.03
N GLY A 524 -5.72 -2.52 9.32
CA GLY A 524 -4.60 -1.97 10.09
C GLY A 524 -3.27 -2.64 9.78
N ALA A 525 -2.17 -1.92 9.92
CA ALA A 525 -0.83 -2.48 9.74
C ALA A 525 -0.47 -3.46 10.88
N GLY A 526 0.29 -4.50 10.56
CA GLY A 526 0.84 -5.44 11.53
C GLY A 526 1.97 -4.82 12.37
N GLY A 527 2.08 -5.25 13.62
CA GLY A 527 3.06 -4.75 14.58
C GLY A 527 4.50 -5.14 14.27
N THR A 528 5.46 -4.37 14.80
CA THR A 528 6.90 -4.59 14.60
C THR A 528 7.50 -5.39 15.76
N ALA A 529 8.42 -6.33 15.45
CA ALA A 529 9.13 -7.15 16.43
C ALA A 529 10.64 -6.93 16.35
N VAL A 530 11.28 -6.59 17.47
CA VAL A 530 12.71 -6.25 17.53
C VAL A 530 13.43 -6.95 18.69
N ILE A 531 14.58 -7.57 18.39
CA ILE A 531 15.52 -8.10 19.39
C ILE A 531 16.85 -7.32 19.28
N TYR A 532 17.21 -6.57 20.31
CA TYR A 532 18.48 -5.82 20.39
C TYR A 532 19.62 -6.61 21.08
N ASN A 533 19.32 -7.79 21.63
CA ASN A 533 20.33 -8.56 22.35
C ASN A 533 21.16 -9.42 21.39
N THR A 534 22.43 -9.06 21.23
CA THR A 534 23.40 -9.76 20.38
C THR A 534 23.66 -11.22 20.77
N SER A 535 23.37 -11.59 22.02
CA SER A 535 23.52 -12.96 22.54
C SER A 535 22.21 -13.76 22.50
N SER A 536 21.09 -13.15 22.14
CA SER A 536 19.80 -13.85 22.10
C SER A 536 19.71 -14.78 20.89
N SER A 537 19.30 -16.03 21.14
CA SER A 537 18.99 -17.00 20.09
C SER A 537 17.48 -17.07 19.78
N ALA A 538 16.69 -16.17 20.35
CA ALA A 538 15.23 -16.19 20.24
C ALA A 538 14.73 -15.67 18.89
N THR A 539 13.49 -16.01 18.56
CA THR A 539 12.86 -15.60 17.29
C THR A 539 12.09 -14.28 17.47
N ALA A 540 12.21 -13.39 16.49
CA ALA A 540 11.35 -12.21 16.35
C ALA A 540 10.28 -12.47 15.29
N THR A 541 9.00 -12.40 15.67
CA THR A 541 7.85 -12.62 14.80
C THR A 541 7.00 -11.36 14.75
N ALA A 542 6.88 -10.75 13.59
CA ALA A 542 6.08 -9.54 13.41
C ALA A 542 4.59 -9.86 13.18
N GLY A 543 3.74 -8.86 13.38
CA GLY A 543 2.30 -9.00 13.24
C GLY A 543 1.86 -9.01 11.77
N VAL A 544 0.82 -9.76 11.45
CA VAL A 544 0.18 -9.71 10.13
C VAL A 544 -0.66 -8.44 9.98
N GLY A 545 -0.80 -7.93 8.76
CA GLY A 545 -1.74 -6.84 8.45
C GLY A 545 -3.18 -7.32 8.47
N GLY A 546 -4.10 -6.46 8.91
CA GLY A 546 -5.54 -6.74 8.93
C GLY A 546 -6.16 -6.69 7.54
N THR A 547 -7.28 -7.39 7.33
CA THR A 547 -7.99 -7.39 6.05
C THR A 547 -8.75 -6.07 5.84
N GLY A 548 -8.87 -5.62 4.60
CA GLY A 548 -9.78 -4.53 4.25
C GLY A 548 -11.23 -4.99 4.25
N GLY A 549 -12.14 -4.11 4.65
CA GLY A 549 -13.58 -4.35 4.67
C GLY A 549 -14.20 -4.33 3.27
N ASN A 550 -15.30 -5.05 3.11
CA ASN A 550 -16.11 -5.08 1.90
C ASN A 550 -16.91 -3.78 1.75
N GLY A 551 -17.42 -3.49 0.55
CA GLY A 551 -18.30 -2.33 0.34
C GLY A 551 -18.64 -2.10 -1.13
N VAL A 552 -19.22 -0.95 -1.46
CA VAL A 552 -19.33 -0.51 -2.87
C VAL A 552 -17.94 -0.19 -3.42
N PHE A 553 -17.15 0.55 -2.65
CA PHE A 553 -15.70 0.63 -2.78
C PHE A 553 -15.08 -0.20 -1.66
N ALA A 554 -14.15 -1.09 -1.99
CA ALA A 554 -13.56 -1.94 -0.97
C ALA A 554 -12.39 -1.27 -0.25
N GLY A 555 -12.19 -1.64 1.02
CA GLY A 555 -11.05 -1.23 1.81
C GLY A 555 -9.77 -1.97 1.40
N ALA A 556 -8.63 -1.28 1.46
CA ALA A 556 -7.33 -1.91 1.27
C ALA A 556 -6.93 -2.77 2.48
N GLY A 557 -6.17 -3.84 2.26
CA GLY A 557 -5.56 -4.62 3.32
C GLY A 557 -4.35 -3.89 3.94
N GLY A 558 -4.12 -4.13 5.23
CA GLY A 558 -3.02 -3.54 5.98
C GLY A 558 -1.67 -4.17 5.63
N ALA A 559 -0.58 -3.40 5.73
CA ALA A 559 0.77 -3.93 5.54
C ALA A 559 1.17 -4.89 6.68
N GLY A 560 1.98 -5.90 6.39
CA GLY A 560 2.57 -6.77 7.39
C GLY A 560 3.74 -6.12 8.12
N GLY A 561 3.98 -6.54 9.36
CA GLY A 561 4.97 -5.93 10.24
C GLY A 561 6.43 -6.32 9.97
N LEU A 562 7.35 -5.47 10.40
CA LEU A 562 8.81 -5.67 10.34
C LEU A 562 9.30 -6.57 11.47
N ALA A 563 10.20 -7.51 11.16
CA ALA A 563 10.92 -8.32 12.16
C ALA A 563 12.44 -8.12 12.04
N THR A 564 13.10 -7.74 13.14
CA THR A 564 14.56 -7.58 13.17
C THR A 564 15.21 -8.22 14.39
N THR A 565 16.46 -8.66 14.24
CA THR A 565 17.28 -9.15 15.34
C THR A 565 18.76 -8.78 15.16
N GLU A 566 19.39 -8.34 16.25
CA GLU A 566 20.84 -8.24 16.39
C GLU A 566 21.45 -9.53 16.96
N GLY A 567 20.62 -10.49 17.37
CA GLY A 567 21.01 -11.78 17.94
C GLY A 567 21.27 -12.88 16.91
N THR A 568 21.39 -14.11 17.41
CA THR A 568 21.68 -15.33 16.61
C THR A 568 20.43 -16.09 16.16
N GLY A 569 19.25 -15.67 16.61
CA GLY A 569 17.97 -16.30 16.28
C GLY A 569 17.40 -15.91 14.91
N SER A 570 16.22 -16.45 14.62
CA SER A 570 15.49 -16.24 13.36
C SER A 570 14.57 -15.01 13.41
N VAL A 571 14.12 -14.55 12.23
CA VAL A 571 13.10 -13.51 12.08
C VAL A 571 11.99 -13.97 11.13
N VAL A 572 10.74 -13.66 11.48
CA VAL A 572 9.56 -13.95 10.68
C VAL A 572 8.74 -12.67 10.57
N ALA A 573 8.75 -12.05 9.40
CA ALA A 573 7.99 -10.83 9.16
C ALA A 573 6.50 -11.13 8.90
N GLY A 574 5.64 -10.14 9.10
CA GLY A 574 4.21 -10.30 8.98
C GLY A 574 3.75 -10.32 7.53
N ALA A 575 2.78 -11.17 7.20
CA ALA A 575 2.08 -11.11 5.92
C ALA A 575 1.23 -9.84 5.80
N GLY A 576 1.05 -9.33 4.58
CA GLY A 576 0.07 -8.29 4.30
C GLY A 576 -1.36 -8.82 4.33
N GLY A 577 -2.31 -8.00 4.78
CA GLY A 577 -3.73 -8.34 4.81
C GLY A 577 -4.37 -8.33 3.42
N GLY A 578 -5.39 -9.14 3.19
CA GLY A 578 -6.16 -9.12 1.95
C GLY A 578 -6.99 -7.85 1.79
N GLY A 579 -7.19 -7.38 0.56
CA GLY A 579 -8.14 -6.31 0.25
C GLY A 579 -9.58 -6.80 0.30
N GLY A 580 -10.52 -5.92 0.65
CA GLY A 580 -11.94 -6.22 0.72
C GLY A 580 -12.59 -6.41 -0.65
N SER A 581 -13.76 -7.04 -0.69
CA SER A 581 -14.52 -7.22 -1.94
C SER A 581 -15.47 -6.04 -2.20
N ALA A 582 -15.53 -5.62 -3.46
CA ALA A 582 -16.40 -4.55 -3.93
C ALA A 582 -17.64 -5.11 -4.65
N SER A 583 -18.84 -4.63 -4.32
CA SER A 583 -20.07 -5.00 -5.02
C SER A 583 -20.31 -4.20 -6.31
N GLY A 584 -19.74 -2.99 -6.41
CA GLY A 584 -20.02 -2.04 -7.50
C GLY A 584 -18.83 -1.24 -8.04
N ALA A 585 -17.60 -1.44 -7.53
CA ALA A 585 -16.42 -0.70 -7.95
C ALA A 585 -15.14 -1.57 -7.97
N VAL A 586 -13.97 -0.96 -7.76
CA VAL A 586 -12.68 -1.66 -7.69
C VAL A 586 -12.57 -2.38 -6.35
N GLY A 587 -12.16 -3.66 -6.38
CA GLY A 587 -11.82 -4.40 -5.18
C GLY A 587 -10.61 -3.81 -4.45
N GLY A 588 -10.48 -4.07 -3.16
CA GLY A 588 -9.45 -3.46 -2.31
C GLY A 588 -8.06 -3.94 -2.70
N ALA A 589 -7.05 -3.07 -2.61
CA ALA A 589 -5.67 -3.50 -2.78
C ALA A 589 -5.25 -4.42 -1.62
N GLY A 590 -4.48 -5.47 -1.90
CA GLY A 590 -3.81 -6.27 -0.89
C GLY A 590 -2.66 -5.51 -0.23
N GLY A 591 -2.45 -5.70 1.07
CA GLY A 591 -1.37 -5.08 1.83
C GLY A 591 -0.01 -5.67 1.47
N ALA A 592 1.06 -4.88 1.56
CA ALA A 592 2.43 -5.38 1.36
C ALA A 592 2.87 -6.30 2.51
N GLY A 593 3.68 -7.31 2.21
CA GLY A 593 4.34 -8.14 3.22
C GLY A 593 5.49 -7.41 3.91
N GLY A 594 5.70 -7.69 5.19
CA GLY A 594 6.73 -7.07 6.00
C GLY A 594 8.14 -7.60 5.72
N ALA A 595 9.17 -6.85 6.13
CA ALA A 595 10.56 -7.24 5.96
C ALA A 595 11.10 -8.05 7.15
N GLY A 596 11.99 -9.01 6.89
CA GLY A 596 12.70 -9.79 7.89
C GLY A 596 14.20 -9.58 7.77
N ILE A 597 14.86 -9.01 8.78
CA ILE A 597 16.28 -8.66 8.72
C ILE A 597 17.06 -9.17 9.94
N ILE A 598 18.13 -9.91 9.68
CA ILE A 598 19.10 -10.35 10.70
C ILE A 598 20.38 -9.55 10.54
N TYR A 599 20.73 -8.74 11.55
CA TYR A 599 21.92 -7.87 11.52
C TYR A 599 23.18 -8.54 12.06
N SER A 600 23.06 -9.69 12.73
CA SER A 600 24.21 -10.40 13.31
C SER A 600 24.95 -11.23 12.26
N SER A 601 26.25 -11.01 12.13
CA SER A 601 27.14 -11.85 11.33
C SER A 601 27.35 -13.25 11.90
N ASN A 602 27.10 -13.43 13.21
CA ASN A 602 27.23 -14.71 13.90
C ASN A 602 25.95 -15.54 13.88
N SER A 603 24.88 -15.05 13.25
CA SER A 603 23.61 -15.75 13.19
C SER A 603 23.60 -16.82 12.10
N SER A 604 23.08 -18.00 12.45
CA SER A 604 22.66 -19.03 11.50
C SER A 604 21.12 -19.09 11.37
N GLY A 605 20.41 -18.12 11.94
CA GLY A 605 18.95 -18.05 11.95
C GLY A 605 18.35 -17.74 10.58
N THR A 606 17.10 -18.13 10.38
CA THR A 606 16.36 -17.92 9.14
C THR A 606 15.74 -16.52 9.10
N ALA A 607 15.97 -15.78 8.02
CA ALA A 607 15.23 -14.57 7.71
C ALA A 607 14.07 -14.87 6.76
N THR A 608 12.84 -14.79 7.27
CA THR A 608 11.60 -14.97 6.49
C THR A 608 10.87 -13.65 6.37
N ALA A 609 10.57 -13.24 5.16
CA ALA A 609 9.74 -12.06 4.91
C ALA A 609 8.26 -12.41 4.74
N GLY A 610 7.40 -11.41 4.89
CA GLY A 610 5.96 -11.56 4.78
C GLY A 610 5.52 -11.69 3.32
N VAL A 611 4.55 -12.56 3.06
CA VAL A 611 3.85 -12.58 1.76
C VAL A 611 2.95 -11.36 1.61
N GLY A 612 2.78 -10.88 0.38
CA GLY A 612 1.81 -9.84 0.06
C GLY A 612 0.37 -10.36 0.15
N GLY A 613 -0.54 -9.51 0.60
CA GLY A 613 -1.97 -9.82 0.69
C GLY A 613 -2.64 -9.90 -0.68
N THR A 614 -3.69 -10.69 -0.79
CA THR A 614 -4.46 -10.79 -2.04
C THR A 614 -5.27 -9.53 -2.30
N GLY A 615 -5.39 -9.12 -3.56
CA GLY A 615 -6.34 -8.10 -3.98
C GLY A 615 -7.78 -8.61 -3.87
N GLY A 616 -8.69 -7.73 -3.50
CA GLY A 616 -10.10 -8.05 -3.33
C GLY A 616 -10.85 -8.10 -4.65
N ASN A 617 -11.98 -8.81 -4.68
CA ASN A 617 -12.79 -8.96 -5.88
C ASN A 617 -13.62 -7.69 -6.15
N GLY A 618 -14.06 -7.45 -7.39
CA GLY A 618 -14.89 -6.28 -7.71
C GLY A 618 -15.46 -6.27 -9.12
N VAL A 619 -16.01 -5.13 -9.55
CA VAL A 619 -16.24 -4.86 -10.97
C VAL A 619 -14.90 -4.78 -11.70
N PHE A 620 -13.93 -4.13 -11.06
CA PHE A 620 -12.50 -4.27 -11.36
C PHE A 620 -11.84 -4.98 -10.18
N GLY A 621 -10.88 -5.86 -10.45
CA GLY A 621 -10.16 -6.56 -9.40
C GLY A 621 -9.16 -5.65 -8.70
N GLY A 622 -9.03 -5.79 -7.38
CA GLY A 622 -8.02 -5.11 -6.59
C GLY A 622 -6.61 -5.64 -6.88
N ILE A 623 -5.60 -4.79 -6.80
CA ILE A 623 -4.20 -5.22 -6.99
C ILE A 623 -3.74 -6.08 -5.80
N GLY A 624 -2.91 -7.09 -6.06
CA GLY A 624 -2.23 -7.86 -5.02
C GLY A 624 -1.08 -7.07 -4.38
N GLY A 625 -0.83 -7.29 -3.09
CA GLY A 625 0.25 -6.65 -2.35
C GLY A 625 1.62 -7.21 -2.71
N ALA A 626 2.67 -6.40 -2.61
CA ALA A 626 4.04 -6.86 -2.82
C ALA A 626 4.51 -7.77 -1.67
N GLY A 627 5.38 -8.74 -1.96
CA GLY A 627 6.07 -9.55 -0.95
C GLY A 627 7.24 -8.79 -0.30
N GLY A 628 7.57 -9.16 0.93
CA GLY A 628 8.58 -8.46 1.73
C GLY A 628 10.03 -8.85 1.44
N LEU A 629 10.96 -7.98 1.82
CA LEU A 629 12.41 -8.19 1.79
C LEU A 629 12.86 -9.16 2.90
N ALA A 630 13.68 -10.15 2.55
CA ALA A 630 14.41 -10.95 3.54
C ALA A 630 15.92 -10.70 3.40
N ALA A 631 16.59 -10.39 4.51
CA ALA A 631 18.03 -10.14 4.50
C ALA A 631 18.75 -10.70 5.73
N THR A 632 19.98 -11.16 5.54
CA THR A 632 20.87 -11.57 6.64
C THR A 632 22.30 -11.12 6.41
N TYR A 633 22.96 -10.70 7.49
CA TYR A 633 24.40 -10.50 7.55
C TYR A 633 25.15 -11.75 8.03
N GLY A 634 24.42 -12.79 8.44
CA GLY A 634 24.97 -14.07 8.89
C GLY A 634 24.95 -15.17 7.82
N THR A 635 24.95 -16.42 8.27
CA THR A 635 25.06 -17.63 7.41
C THR A 635 23.74 -18.38 7.26
N GLY A 636 22.67 -17.88 7.87
CA GLY A 636 21.34 -18.52 7.83
C GLY A 636 20.59 -18.34 6.51
N THR A 637 19.46 -19.05 6.38
CA THR A 637 18.62 -19.06 5.17
C THR A 637 17.86 -17.75 4.99
N VAL A 638 17.65 -17.33 3.74
CA VAL A 638 16.86 -16.15 3.39
C VAL A 638 15.70 -16.56 2.48
N ALA A 639 14.48 -16.27 2.92
CA ALA A 639 13.25 -16.53 2.18
C ALA A 639 12.41 -15.25 2.06
N ALA A 640 12.47 -14.61 0.90
CA ALA A 640 11.68 -13.42 0.63
C ALA A 640 10.20 -13.75 0.37
N GLY A 641 9.33 -12.77 0.58
CA GLY A 641 7.88 -12.99 0.53
C GLY A 641 7.38 -13.10 -0.90
N ALA A 642 6.44 -14.00 -1.16
CA ALA A 642 5.70 -14.01 -2.43
C ALA A 642 4.81 -12.76 -2.57
N GLY A 643 4.58 -12.31 -3.79
CA GLY A 643 3.56 -11.31 -4.09
C GLY A 643 2.15 -11.90 -3.96
N GLY A 644 1.19 -11.09 -3.52
CA GLY A 644 -0.21 -11.48 -3.42
C GLY A 644 -0.89 -11.54 -4.78
N ASN A 645 -1.86 -12.43 -4.95
CA ASN A 645 -2.63 -12.51 -6.19
C ASN A 645 -3.53 -11.28 -6.36
N GLY A 646 -3.77 -10.85 -7.59
CA GLY A 646 -4.78 -9.85 -7.93
C GLY A 646 -6.19 -10.40 -7.78
N GLY A 647 -7.13 -9.53 -7.43
CA GLY A 647 -8.53 -9.88 -7.25
C GLY A 647 -9.27 -10.12 -8.56
N THR A 648 -10.33 -10.90 -8.51
CA THR A 648 -11.16 -11.20 -9.70
C THR A 648 -12.13 -10.05 -10.00
N ALA A 649 -12.35 -9.79 -11.27
CA ALA A 649 -13.33 -8.84 -11.79
C ALA A 649 -14.56 -9.58 -12.33
N SER A 650 -15.75 -9.08 -12.00
CA SER A 650 -17.00 -9.62 -12.53
C SER A 650 -17.30 -9.16 -13.96
N ASN A 651 -17.01 -7.89 -14.30
CA ASN A 651 -17.31 -7.27 -15.59
C ASN A 651 -16.20 -6.34 -16.15
N GLY A 652 -15.07 -6.20 -15.47
CA GLY A 652 -13.98 -5.29 -15.82
C GLY A 652 -12.62 -5.98 -15.97
N VAL A 653 -11.55 -5.25 -15.67
CA VAL A 653 -10.17 -5.77 -15.67
C VAL A 653 -9.89 -6.45 -14.33
N GLY A 654 -9.39 -7.69 -14.36
CA GLY A 654 -8.88 -8.36 -13.17
C GLY A 654 -7.68 -7.61 -12.56
N GLY A 655 -7.48 -7.74 -11.26
CA GLY A 655 -6.43 -7.01 -10.55
C GLY A 655 -5.03 -7.50 -10.93
N ALA A 656 -4.04 -6.63 -10.94
CA ALA A 656 -2.65 -7.06 -11.14
C ALA A 656 -2.15 -7.85 -9.92
N GLY A 657 -1.33 -8.87 -10.14
CA GLY A 657 -0.60 -9.56 -9.07
C GLY A 657 0.51 -8.69 -8.49
N GLY A 658 0.79 -8.86 -7.20
CA GLY A 658 1.86 -8.14 -6.50
C GLY A 658 3.25 -8.68 -6.85
N ALA A 659 4.27 -7.82 -6.77
CA ALA A 659 5.65 -8.25 -6.99
C ALA A 659 6.15 -9.16 -5.85
N GLY A 660 7.01 -10.12 -6.16
CA GLY A 660 7.74 -10.92 -5.17
C GLY A 660 8.86 -10.10 -4.50
N GLY A 661 9.15 -10.44 -3.25
CA GLY A 661 10.14 -9.78 -2.42
C GLY A 661 11.58 -10.18 -2.76
N VAL A 662 12.54 -9.34 -2.38
CA VAL A 662 13.97 -9.56 -2.64
C VAL A 662 14.60 -10.37 -1.50
N GLY A 663 15.47 -11.32 -1.83
CA GLY A 663 16.30 -12.07 -0.87
C GLY A 663 17.77 -11.64 -0.96
N VAL A 664 18.39 -11.26 0.16
CA VAL A 664 19.81 -10.84 0.20
C VAL A 664 20.61 -11.51 1.32
N ILE A 665 21.76 -12.10 0.97
CA ILE A 665 22.76 -12.58 1.93
C ILE A 665 24.02 -11.72 1.79
N TYR A 666 24.37 -10.97 2.83
CA TYR A 666 25.55 -10.09 2.85
C TYR A 666 26.84 -10.79 3.32
N SER A 667 26.75 -11.97 3.93
CA SER A 667 27.93 -12.70 4.42
C SER A 667 28.68 -13.40 3.30
N ASP A 668 29.97 -13.16 3.22
CA ASP A 668 30.93 -13.86 2.34
C ASP A 668 31.15 -15.32 2.74
N SER A 669 31.02 -15.62 4.04
CA SER A 669 31.14 -16.96 4.60
C SER A 669 29.92 -17.86 4.40
N SER A 670 28.78 -17.31 3.95
CA SER A 670 27.55 -18.08 3.80
C SER A 670 27.57 -18.97 2.55
N SER A 671 27.22 -20.25 2.72
CA SER A 671 27.02 -21.20 1.63
C SER A 671 25.54 -21.47 1.31
N VAL A 672 24.63 -20.73 1.94
CA VAL A 672 23.18 -20.96 1.85
C VAL A 672 22.57 -20.18 0.68
N ALA A 673 21.49 -20.71 0.13
CA ALA A 673 20.74 -20.07 -0.95
C ALA A 673 20.03 -18.80 -0.46
N ALA A 674 20.18 -17.71 -1.22
CA ALA A 674 19.30 -16.54 -1.13
C ALA A 674 18.07 -16.78 -2.01
N VAL A 675 16.86 -16.73 -1.46
CA VAL A 675 15.63 -17.02 -2.21
C VAL A 675 14.78 -15.75 -2.37
N GLY A 676 14.55 -15.35 -3.62
CA GLY A 676 13.60 -14.31 -4.00
C GLY A 676 12.16 -14.83 -4.05
N GLY A 677 11.19 -13.97 -3.75
CA GLY A 677 9.78 -14.35 -3.72
C GLY A 677 9.19 -14.47 -5.12
N VAL A 678 8.24 -15.39 -5.33
CA VAL A 678 7.49 -15.47 -6.60
C VAL A 678 6.53 -14.28 -6.73
N GLY A 679 6.30 -13.81 -7.96
CA GLY A 679 5.27 -12.82 -8.25
C GLY A 679 3.86 -13.41 -8.09
N GLY A 680 2.92 -12.59 -7.64
CA GLY A 680 1.51 -13.00 -7.52
C GLY A 680 0.84 -13.11 -8.88
N ASN A 681 -0.16 -13.98 -9.00
CA ASN A 681 -0.91 -14.13 -10.25
C ASN A 681 -1.86 -12.95 -10.45
N GLY A 682 -2.09 -12.56 -11.70
CA GLY A 682 -3.13 -11.60 -12.06
C GLY A 682 -4.53 -12.20 -11.88
N GLY A 683 -5.48 -11.36 -11.51
CA GLY A 683 -6.87 -11.72 -11.32
C GLY A 683 -7.61 -11.92 -12.65
N ASN A 684 -8.64 -12.76 -12.63
CA ASN A 684 -9.48 -13.01 -13.80
C ASN A 684 -10.47 -11.86 -14.02
N GLY A 685 -10.96 -11.68 -15.25
CA GLY A 685 -11.95 -10.65 -15.57
C GLY A 685 -12.46 -10.73 -16.99
N ASN A 686 -13.16 -9.68 -17.46
CA ASN A 686 -13.40 -9.50 -18.89
C ASN A 686 -12.07 -9.29 -19.61
N PHE A 687 -11.21 -8.46 -19.02
CA PHE A 687 -9.78 -8.40 -19.31
C PHE A 687 -9.01 -9.02 -18.15
N GLY A 688 -7.99 -9.81 -18.44
CA GLY A 688 -7.17 -10.43 -17.40
C GLY A 688 -6.21 -9.43 -16.77
N GLY A 689 -5.99 -9.52 -15.46
CA GLY A 689 -4.98 -8.73 -14.75
C GLY A 689 -3.57 -9.22 -15.04
N ALA A 690 -2.58 -8.33 -15.05
CA ALA A 690 -1.19 -8.72 -15.24
C ALA A 690 -0.65 -9.52 -14.03
N GLY A 691 0.23 -10.48 -14.26
CA GLY A 691 0.99 -11.15 -13.21
C GLY A 691 2.06 -10.22 -12.63
N GLY A 692 2.36 -10.40 -11.34
CA GLY A 692 3.39 -9.64 -10.65
C GLY A 692 4.80 -10.13 -11.00
N ASN A 693 5.79 -9.24 -10.92
CA ASN A 693 7.19 -9.61 -11.17
C ASN A 693 7.74 -10.51 -10.05
N GLY A 694 8.63 -11.44 -10.39
CA GLY A 694 9.39 -12.22 -9.42
C GLY A 694 10.46 -11.38 -8.72
N GLY A 695 10.75 -11.72 -7.47
CA GLY A 695 11.71 -11.05 -6.63
C GLY A 695 13.15 -11.47 -6.90
N GLY A 696 14.08 -10.52 -6.75
CA GLY A 696 15.50 -10.78 -6.96
C GLY A 696 16.15 -11.60 -5.83
N ALA A 697 17.29 -12.20 -6.14
CA ALA A 697 18.11 -12.94 -5.18
C ALA A 697 19.58 -12.56 -5.33
N THR A 698 20.20 -12.06 -4.27
CA THR A 698 21.60 -11.63 -4.26
C THR A 698 22.37 -12.30 -3.13
N THR A 699 23.55 -12.82 -3.43
CA THR A 699 24.47 -13.35 -2.42
C THR A 699 25.89 -12.81 -2.61
N TYR A 700 26.52 -12.46 -1.49
CA TYR A 700 27.94 -12.14 -1.40
C TYR A 700 28.78 -13.36 -0.95
N GLY A 701 28.12 -14.49 -0.67
CA GLY A 701 28.74 -15.75 -0.27
C GLY A 701 28.90 -16.74 -1.43
N THR A 702 28.92 -18.04 -1.08
CA THR A 702 29.13 -19.17 -2.00
C THR A 702 27.86 -19.95 -2.33
N GLY A 703 26.72 -19.63 -1.69
CA GLY A 703 25.45 -20.28 -1.98
C GLY A 703 24.83 -19.91 -3.33
N THR A 704 23.88 -20.71 -3.80
CA THR A 704 23.16 -20.47 -5.06
C THR A 704 21.99 -19.48 -4.86
N PRO A 705 21.95 -18.31 -5.50
CA PRO A 705 20.78 -17.45 -5.47
C PRO A 705 19.65 -18.06 -6.35
N ILE A 706 18.44 -18.10 -5.80
CA ILE A 706 17.23 -18.59 -6.48
C ILE A 706 16.29 -17.40 -6.62
N ALA A 707 16.27 -16.77 -7.79
CA ALA A 707 15.34 -15.68 -8.05
C ALA A 707 13.92 -16.18 -8.25
N GLY A 708 12.94 -15.38 -7.85
CA GLY A 708 11.53 -15.73 -7.95
C GLY A 708 11.04 -15.71 -9.40
N ALA A 709 10.13 -16.62 -9.74
CA ALA A 709 9.42 -16.58 -11.01
C ALA A 709 8.40 -15.43 -11.04
N GLY A 710 8.11 -14.91 -12.23
CA GLY A 710 6.98 -13.99 -12.44
C GLY A 710 5.64 -14.73 -12.29
N GLY A 711 4.63 -14.03 -11.78
CA GLY A 711 3.28 -14.57 -11.66
C GLY A 711 2.59 -14.69 -13.01
N ALA A 712 1.64 -15.61 -13.13
CA ALA A 712 0.85 -15.77 -14.35
C ALA A 712 -0.13 -14.60 -14.52
N GLY A 713 -0.43 -14.23 -15.77
CA GLY A 713 -1.52 -13.31 -16.07
C GLY A 713 -2.89 -13.96 -15.85
N GLY A 714 -3.88 -13.16 -15.45
CA GLY A 714 -5.25 -13.61 -15.22
C GLY A 714 -6.00 -13.92 -16.51
N THR A 715 -7.02 -14.76 -16.42
CA THR A 715 -7.81 -15.16 -17.60
C THR A 715 -8.83 -14.09 -17.98
N ALA A 716 -9.07 -13.93 -19.29
CA ALA A 716 -10.07 -13.03 -19.85
C ALA A 716 -11.31 -13.76 -20.36
N GLY A 717 -12.49 -13.33 -19.92
CA GLY A 717 -13.79 -13.80 -20.42
C GLY A 717 -14.15 -13.19 -21.78
N ILE A 718 -13.96 -11.87 -21.95
CA ILE A 718 -14.19 -11.11 -23.18
C ILE A 718 -13.15 -9.99 -23.32
N GLY A 719 -12.06 -10.20 -24.08
CA GLY A 719 -11.01 -9.18 -24.24
C GLY A 719 -9.60 -9.75 -24.38
N ILE A 720 -8.62 -9.11 -23.74
CA ILE A 720 -7.23 -9.58 -23.69
C ILE A 720 -6.93 -10.30 -22.36
N GLY A 721 -6.31 -11.48 -22.44
CA GLY A 721 -5.73 -12.15 -21.27
C GLY A 721 -4.62 -11.30 -20.64
N GLY A 722 -4.41 -11.44 -19.33
CA GLY A 722 -3.40 -10.67 -18.62
C GLY A 722 -1.98 -11.03 -19.05
N ALA A 723 -1.07 -10.07 -19.09
CA ALA A 723 0.34 -10.39 -19.33
C ALA A 723 0.95 -11.14 -18.13
N GLY A 724 1.86 -12.07 -18.36
CA GLY A 724 2.66 -12.69 -17.30
C GLY A 724 3.70 -11.71 -16.75
N GLY A 725 4.03 -11.84 -15.46
CA GLY A 725 5.03 -11.02 -14.80
C GLY A 725 6.46 -11.39 -15.20
N ALA A 726 7.40 -10.46 -15.09
CA ALA A 726 8.81 -10.75 -15.36
C ALA A 726 9.43 -11.62 -14.25
N GLY A 727 10.42 -12.45 -14.59
CA GLY A 727 11.20 -13.19 -13.61
C GLY A 727 12.21 -12.32 -12.86
N GLY A 728 12.56 -12.72 -11.64
CA GLY A 728 13.51 -12.00 -10.78
C GLY A 728 14.95 -12.11 -11.25
N THR A 729 15.77 -11.11 -10.90
CA THR A 729 17.22 -11.13 -11.20
C THR A 729 17.99 -11.90 -10.14
N ALA A 730 18.93 -12.74 -10.55
CA ALA A 730 19.81 -13.48 -9.64
C ALA A 730 21.26 -13.00 -9.77
N VAL A 731 21.93 -12.77 -8.64
CA VAL A 731 23.29 -12.19 -8.59
C VAL A 731 24.18 -12.93 -7.58
N ILE A 732 25.37 -13.32 -8.05
CA ILE A 732 26.50 -13.74 -7.20
C ILE A 732 27.58 -12.66 -7.26
N ASN A 733 27.88 -12.04 -6.12
CA ASN A 733 28.91 -11.02 -6.00
C ASN A 733 30.10 -11.53 -5.16
N SER A 734 30.59 -12.73 -5.46
CA SER A 734 31.73 -13.35 -4.80
C SER A 734 32.59 -14.12 -5.80
N THR A 735 33.86 -13.73 -5.89
CA THR A 735 34.85 -14.43 -6.75
C THR A 735 35.19 -15.83 -6.22
N HIS A 736 34.88 -16.11 -4.96
CA HIS A 736 35.11 -17.41 -4.31
C HIS A 736 33.97 -18.41 -4.55
N SER A 737 32.85 -17.96 -5.10
CA SER A 737 31.72 -18.85 -5.37
C SER A 737 31.96 -19.70 -6.62
N SER A 738 31.57 -20.97 -6.55
CA SER A 738 31.46 -21.88 -7.69
C SER A 738 30.01 -22.27 -7.98
N ALA A 739 29.05 -21.61 -7.32
CA ALA A 739 27.63 -21.87 -7.49
C ALA A 739 27.13 -21.34 -8.83
N ASN A 740 26.15 -22.05 -9.41
CA ASN A 740 25.42 -21.56 -10.57
C ASN A 740 24.42 -20.48 -10.15
N VAL A 741 24.20 -19.49 -11.01
CA VAL A 741 23.20 -18.43 -10.85
C VAL A 741 22.15 -18.55 -11.95
N VAL A 742 20.88 -18.63 -11.56
CA VAL A 742 19.76 -18.78 -12.50
C VAL A 742 18.74 -17.67 -12.27
N GLY A 743 18.46 -16.89 -13.31
CA GLY A 743 17.40 -15.88 -13.29
C GLY A 743 16.02 -16.53 -13.20
N GLY A 744 15.05 -15.84 -12.59
CA GLY A 744 13.69 -16.36 -12.43
C GLY A 744 12.99 -16.53 -13.78
N ALA A 745 12.11 -17.51 -13.94
CA ALA A 745 11.31 -17.64 -15.16
C ALA A 745 10.27 -16.52 -15.26
N GLY A 746 9.95 -16.09 -16.48
CA GLY A 746 8.81 -15.22 -16.74
C GLY A 746 7.49 -15.97 -16.54
N GLY A 747 6.47 -15.28 -16.02
CA GLY A 747 5.14 -15.84 -15.83
C GLY A 747 4.41 -16.08 -17.16
N ALA A 748 3.51 -17.06 -17.19
CA ALA A 748 2.70 -17.30 -18.39
C ALA A 748 1.67 -16.18 -18.60
N GLY A 749 1.36 -15.85 -19.86
CA GLY A 749 0.23 -15.00 -20.21
C GLY A 749 -1.10 -15.70 -19.93
N GLY A 750 -2.10 -14.93 -19.50
CA GLY A 750 -3.42 -15.43 -19.20
C GLY A 750 -4.19 -15.85 -20.45
N ALA A 751 -4.98 -16.92 -20.34
CA ALA A 751 -5.83 -17.36 -21.44
C ALA A 751 -7.01 -16.42 -21.68
N ALA A 752 -7.59 -16.44 -22.87
CA ALA A 752 -8.81 -15.71 -23.22
C ALA A 752 -9.86 -16.64 -23.84
N THR A 753 -11.10 -16.65 -23.34
CA THR A 753 -12.12 -17.62 -23.75
C THR A 753 -13.22 -17.06 -24.64
N GLY A 754 -13.30 -15.74 -24.80
CA GLY A 754 -14.34 -15.06 -25.59
C GLY A 754 -14.10 -15.09 -27.10
N ALA A 755 -15.15 -14.84 -27.89
CA ALA A 755 -15.02 -14.64 -29.34
C ALA A 755 -14.19 -13.38 -29.64
N ALA A 756 -13.30 -13.44 -30.64
CA ALA A 756 -12.36 -12.35 -31.00
C ALA A 756 -11.41 -11.87 -29.88
N SER A 757 -11.24 -12.67 -28.81
CA SER A 757 -10.35 -12.38 -27.68
C SER A 757 -8.89 -12.76 -27.97
N THR A 758 -7.93 -12.10 -27.32
CA THR A 758 -6.49 -12.41 -27.51
C THR A 758 -5.89 -12.89 -26.19
N GLY A 759 -5.14 -13.99 -26.21
CA GLY A 759 -4.39 -14.44 -25.03
C GLY A 759 -3.35 -13.40 -24.60
N GLY A 760 -3.02 -13.38 -23.31
CA GLY A 760 -2.03 -12.46 -22.75
C GLY A 760 -0.60 -12.78 -23.19
N ALA A 761 0.28 -11.78 -23.19
CA ALA A 761 1.70 -11.99 -23.46
C ALA A 761 2.39 -12.73 -22.30
N GLY A 762 3.36 -13.59 -22.60
CA GLY A 762 4.25 -14.18 -21.60
C GLY A 762 5.22 -13.14 -21.01
N GLY A 763 5.58 -13.31 -19.74
CA GLY A 763 6.52 -12.45 -19.04
C GLY A 763 7.98 -12.68 -19.45
N VAL A 764 8.82 -11.67 -19.30
CA VAL A 764 10.26 -11.77 -19.62
C VAL A 764 10.98 -12.59 -18.55
N GLY A 765 11.92 -13.45 -18.94
CA GLY A 765 12.80 -14.17 -18.03
C GLY A 765 13.80 -13.25 -17.32
N GLY A 766 14.09 -13.54 -16.06
CA GLY A 766 14.98 -12.76 -15.22
C GLY A 766 16.45 -12.88 -15.61
N ALA A 767 17.23 -11.84 -15.34
CA ALA A 767 18.67 -11.83 -15.64
C ALA A 767 19.48 -12.63 -14.61
N ALA A 768 20.66 -13.10 -15.02
CA ALA A 768 21.64 -13.77 -14.16
C ALA A 768 23.02 -13.12 -14.31
N SER A 769 23.67 -12.82 -13.18
CA SER A 769 25.02 -12.23 -13.15
C SER A 769 25.90 -12.90 -12.10
N SER A 770 27.12 -13.26 -12.50
CA SER A 770 28.12 -13.84 -11.59
C SER A 770 29.51 -13.25 -11.81
N VAL A 771 30.20 -12.95 -10.70
CA VAL A 771 31.67 -12.76 -10.66
C VAL A 771 32.40 -14.01 -10.15
N GLY A 772 31.69 -15.07 -9.80
CA GLY A 772 32.21 -16.37 -9.37
C GLY A 772 32.29 -17.39 -10.52
N SER A 773 33.02 -18.48 -10.29
CA SER A 773 33.40 -19.50 -11.28
C SER A 773 32.28 -20.41 -11.81
N GLY A 774 31.07 -20.34 -11.22
CA GLY A 774 29.91 -21.12 -11.68
C GLY A 774 29.22 -20.52 -12.91
N ASN A 775 28.25 -21.25 -13.47
CA ASN A 775 27.54 -20.83 -14.68
C ASN A 775 26.50 -19.75 -14.36
N ALA A 776 26.37 -18.76 -15.25
CA ALA A 776 25.26 -17.82 -15.26
C ALA A 776 24.21 -18.22 -16.31
N THR A 777 22.95 -18.37 -15.90
CA THR A 777 21.85 -18.77 -16.79
C THR A 777 20.66 -17.83 -16.66
N GLY A 778 20.31 -17.13 -17.73
CA GLY A 778 19.12 -16.30 -17.77
C GLY A 778 17.84 -17.13 -17.64
N GLY A 779 16.81 -16.58 -17.00
CA GLY A 779 15.53 -17.25 -16.85
C GLY A 779 14.81 -17.43 -18.18
N ALA A 780 14.00 -18.48 -18.32
CA ALA A 780 13.17 -18.67 -19.50
C ALA A 780 12.06 -17.62 -19.58
N GLY A 781 11.69 -17.20 -20.79
CA GLY A 781 10.51 -16.39 -21.03
C GLY A 781 9.23 -17.19 -20.80
N GLY A 782 8.20 -16.52 -20.31
CA GLY A 782 6.88 -17.11 -20.07
C GLY A 782 6.16 -17.45 -21.37
N LEU A 783 5.27 -18.44 -21.32
CA LEU A 783 4.45 -18.81 -22.47
C LEU A 783 3.39 -17.74 -22.75
N GLY A 784 3.04 -17.53 -24.01
CA GLY A 784 1.88 -16.74 -24.41
C GLY A 784 0.57 -17.46 -24.07
N GLY A 785 -0.45 -16.71 -23.67
CA GLY A 785 -1.76 -17.23 -23.35
C GLY A 785 -2.50 -17.71 -24.60
N ASN A 786 -3.29 -18.77 -24.49
CA ASN A 786 -4.17 -19.21 -25.57
C ASN A 786 -5.39 -18.28 -25.68
N GLY A 787 -5.96 -18.13 -26.88
CA GLY A 787 -7.17 -17.33 -27.06
C GLY A 787 -7.84 -17.58 -28.41
N PHE A 788 -8.81 -16.75 -28.80
CA PHE A 788 -9.23 -16.72 -30.19
C PHE A 788 -8.01 -16.38 -31.06
N ASN A 789 -7.32 -15.29 -30.73
CA ASN A 789 -5.92 -15.07 -31.10
C ASN A 789 -5.00 -15.48 -29.94
N GLY A 790 -3.89 -16.14 -30.25
CA GLY A 790 -2.85 -16.45 -29.26
C GLY A 790 -2.05 -15.22 -28.83
N GLY A 791 -1.65 -15.18 -27.56
CA GLY A 791 -0.73 -14.17 -27.03
C GLY A 791 0.73 -14.44 -27.39
N SER A 792 1.58 -13.42 -27.41
CA SER A 792 3.01 -13.59 -27.68
C SER A 792 3.75 -14.25 -26.52
N GLY A 793 4.78 -15.05 -26.79
CA GLY A 793 5.70 -15.57 -25.79
C GLY A 793 6.63 -14.49 -25.24
N GLY A 794 7.07 -14.64 -24.00
CA GLY A 794 7.98 -13.73 -23.32
C GLY A 794 9.43 -13.91 -23.76
N ALA A 795 10.23 -12.85 -23.68
CA ALA A 795 11.67 -12.93 -23.97
C ALA A 795 12.41 -13.72 -22.90
N GLY A 796 13.48 -14.43 -23.28
CA GLY A 796 14.41 -15.06 -22.34
C GLY A 796 15.33 -14.04 -21.66
N GLY A 797 15.77 -14.35 -20.44
CA GLY A 797 16.64 -13.50 -19.63
C GLY A 797 18.09 -13.48 -20.09
N SER A 798 18.80 -12.40 -19.82
CA SER A 798 20.22 -12.26 -20.13
C SER A 798 21.10 -12.96 -19.09
N ALA A 799 22.27 -13.45 -19.51
CA ALA A 799 23.29 -14.01 -18.65
C ALA A 799 24.64 -13.28 -18.82
N VAL A 800 25.25 -12.91 -17.69
CA VAL A 800 26.58 -12.28 -17.65
C VAL A 800 27.50 -13.07 -16.73
N SER A 801 28.65 -13.50 -17.27
CA SER A 801 29.77 -14.06 -16.51
C SER A 801 30.96 -13.10 -16.58
N ALA A 802 31.32 -12.53 -15.44
CA ALA A 802 32.49 -11.67 -15.28
C ALA A 802 33.69 -12.40 -14.65
N ALA A 803 33.54 -13.70 -14.38
CA ALA A 803 34.55 -14.53 -13.74
C ALA A 803 35.62 -15.05 -14.70
N THR A 804 36.69 -15.61 -14.15
CA THR A 804 37.75 -16.31 -14.90
C THR A 804 37.29 -17.69 -15.43
N PHE A 805 36.22 -18.26 -14.88
CA PHE A 805 35.62 -19.52 -15.32
C PHE A 805 34.09 -19.41 -15.23
N GLY A 806 33.37 -20.32 -15.89
CA GLY A 806 31.90 -20.39 -15.82
C GLY A 806 31.23 -19.84 -17.08
N ASN A 807 30.27 -20.60 -17.60
CA ASN A 807 29.55 -20.30 -18.84
C ASN A 807 28.55 -19.15 -18.63
N ALA A 808 28.21 -18.45 -19.71
CA ALA A 808 27.06 -17.56 -19.77
C ALA A 808 26.01 -18.16 -20.73
N ILE A 809 24.79 -18.38 -20.25
CA ILE A 809 23.72 -19.07 -21.01
C ILE A 809 22.47 -18.18 -21.00
N GLY A 810 22.10 -17.62 -22.13
CA GLY A 810 20.87 -16.86 -22.28
C GLY A 810 19.64 -17.73 -22.07
N GLY A 811 18.59 -17.20 -21.45
CA GLY A 811 17.34 -17.91 -21.26
C GLY A 811 16.60 -18.14 -22.57
N ALA A 812 15.86 -19.24 -22.71
CA ALA A 812 15.02 -19.47 -23.89
C ALA A 812 13.83 -18.50 -23.94
N GLY A 813 13.42 -18.09 -25.13
CA GLY A 813 12.16 -17.37 -25.35
C GLY A 813 10.96 -18.30 -25.15
N GLY A 814 9.87 -17.77 -24.59
CA GLY A 814 8.63 -18.53 -24.40
C GLY A 814 7.91 -18.76 -25.72
N ALA A 815 7.16 -19.86 -25.84
CA ALA A 815 6.33 -20.11 -27.02
C ALA A 815 5.12 -19.15 -27.06
N GLY A 816 4.67 -18.81 -28.27
CA GLY A 816 3.42 -18.10 -28.48
C GLY A 816 2.21 -18.99 -28.18
N GLY A 817 1.11 -18.39 -27.73
CA GLY A 817 -0.14 -19.07 -27.46
C GLY A 817 -0.84 -19.51 -28.75
N ASN A 818 -1.67 -20.54 -28.66
CA ASN A 818 -2.45 -21.02 -29.79
C ASN A 818 -3.73 -20.20 -29.98
N GLY A 819 -4.13 -20.02 -31.25
CA GLY A 819 -5.46 -19.56 -31.62
C GLY A 819 -6.51 -20.68 -31.52
N ALA A 820 -7.77 -20.31 -31.36
CA ALA A 820 -8.86 -21.27 -31.19
C ALA A 820 -9.16 -22.07 -32.48
N GLY A 821 -9.45 -23.36 -32.35
CA GLY A 821 -9.86 -24.22 -33.47
C GLY A 821 -11.34 -24.03 -33.86
N GLY A 822 -11.68 -24.17 -35.14
CA GLY A 822 -13.05 -24.05 -35.67
C GLY A 822 -13.17 -23.08 -36.87
N PRO A 823 -14.34 -23.01 -37.53
CA PRO A 823 -14.54 -22.24 -38.78
C PRO A 823 -14.39 -20.72 -38.63
N SER A 824 -14.36 -20.23 -37.40
CA SER A 824 -14.10 -18.84 -37.03
C SER A 824 -12.92 -18.76 -36.05
N GLY A 825 -11.82 -19.48 -36.29
CA GLY A 825 -10.63 -19.42 -35.42
C GLY A 825 -9.92 -18.06 -35.47
N GLY A 826 -8.85 -17.88 -34.70
CA GLY A 826 -7.98 -16.70 -34.80
C GLY A 826 -6.50 -17.07 -34.92
N ALA A 827 -5.64 -16.06 -35.02
CA ALA A 827 -4.22 -16.22 -35.34
C ALA A 827 -3.41 -16.80 -34.16
N GLY A 828 -2.33 -17.51 -34.46
CA GLY A 828 -1.36 -17.94 -33.44
C GLY A 828 -0.49 -16.77 -32.95
N GLY A 829 -0.08 -16.80 -31.68
CA GLY A 829 0.79 -15.77 -31.10
C GLY A 829 2.26 -15.96 -31.49
N SER A 830 3.04 -14.88 -31.55
CA SER A 830 4.48 -14.98 -31.85
C SER A 830 5.28 -15.60 -30.70
N GLY A 831 6.37 -16.31 -30.99
CA GLY A 831 7.34 -16.77 -30.02
C GLY A 831 8.22 -15.64 -29.49
N GLY A 832 8.66 -15.77 -28.24
CA GLY A 832 9.54 -14.80 -27.59
C GLY A 832 11.00 -14.91 -28.06
N VAL A 833 11.74 -13.81 -27.98
CA VAL A 833 13.17 -13.80 -28.32
C VAL A 833 14.00 -14.52 -27.26
N GLY A 834 15.07 -15.21 -27.66
CA GLY A 834 16.05 -15.80 -26.75
C GLY A 834 16.93 -14.74 -26.08
N GLY A 835 17.35 -15.02 -24.85
CA GLY A 835 18.19 -14.14 -24.05
C GLY A 835 19.64 -14.07 -24.53
N THR A 836 20.30 -12.96 -24.25
CA THR A 836 21.72 -12.76 -24.60
C THR A 836 22.65 -13.43 -23.59
N ALA A 837 23.83 -13.84 -24.05
CA ALA A 837 24.91 -14.35 -23.20
C ALA A 837 26.18 -13.54 -23.38
N VAL A 838 26.79 -13.10 -22.28
CA VAL A 838 28.01 -12.29 -22.30
C VAL A 838 29.04 -12.85 -21.32
N ILE A 839 30.24 -13.10 -21.82
CA ILE A 839 31.45 -13.31 -21.02
C ILE A 839 32.33 -12.07 -21.16
N SER A 840 32.51 -11.34 -20.05
CA SER A 840 33.23 -10.05 -20.05
C SER A 840 34.72 -10.18 -19.70
N SER A 841 35.15 -11.29 -19.13
CA SER A 841 36.55 -11.52 -18.74
C SER A 841 37.39 -12.01 -19.93
N SER A 842 38.52 -11.37 -20.16
CA SER A 842 39.44 -11.72 -21.25
C SER A 842 40.20 -13.03 -21.04
N LEU A 843 40.15 -13.59 -19.83
CA LEU A 843 40.86 -14.81 -19.45
C LEU A 843 39.95 -16.03 -19.38
N ASN A 844 38.64 -15.87 -19.59
CA ASN A 844 37.68 -16.94 -19.37
C ASN A 844 37.60 -17.90 -20.58
N PRO A 845 37.91 -19.20 -20.40
CA PRO A 845 37.85 -20.19 -21.48
C PRO A 845 36.46 -20.83 -21.66
N ALA A 846 35.46 -20.41 -20.86
CA ALA A 846 34.12 -20.98 -20.89
C ALA A 846 33.30 -20.52 -22.11
N THR A 847 32.15 -21.16 -22.29
CA THR A 847 31.29 -20.93 -23.46
C THR A 847 30.22 -19.88 -23.15
N ALA A 848 30.00 -18.95 -24.08
CA ALA A 848 28.81 -18.10 -24.11
C ALA A 848 27.78 -18.67 -25.08
N THR A 849 26.56 -18.97 -24.62
CA THR A 849 25.50 -19.56 -25.42
C THR A 849 24.25 -18.68 -25.37
N GLY A 850 23.84 -18.12 -26.50
CA GLY A 850 22.58 -17.39 -26.60
C GLY A 850 21.37 -18.30 -26.41
N GLY A 851 20.31 -17.77 -25.83
CA GLY A 851 19.07 -18.54 -25.63
C GLY A 851 18.35 -18.81 -26.94
N ASN A 852 17.66 -19.94 -27.05
CA ASN A 852 16.85 -20.22 -28.24
C ASN A 852 15.60 -19.32 -28.28
N GLY A 853 15.17 -18.95 -29.47
CA GLY A 853 13.87 -18.30 -29.68
C GLY A 853 12.71 -19.26 -29.42
N GLY A 854 11.61 -18.74 -28.92
CA GLY A 854 10.39 -19.51 -28.68
C GLY A 854 9.65 -19.82 -29.98
N ASN A 855 8.92 -20.93 -30.01
CA ASN A 855 8.11 -21.28 -31.18
C ASN A 855 6.88 -20.36 -31.29
N GLY A 856 6.43 -20.08 -32.51
CA GLY A 856 5.14 -19.45 -32.77
C GLY A 856 3.99 -20.41 -32.43
N GLY A 857 2.88 -19.86 -31.94
CA GLY A 857 1.67 -20.61 -31.65
C GLY A 857 0.92 -20.98 -32.91
N ASN A 858 0.13 -22.06 -32.85
CA ASN A 858 -0.65 -22.52 -33.99
C ASN A 858 -1.87 -21.61 -34.23
N GLY A 859 -2.18 -21.35 -35.50
CA GLY A 859 -3.38 -20.63 -35.92
C GLY A 859 -4.61 -21.55 -35.99
N GLY A 860 -5.78 -20.96 -35.71
CA GLY A 860 -7.08 -21.59 -35.94
C GLY A 860 -7.37 -21.79 -37.44
N SER A 861 -8.46 -22.51 -37.76
CA SER A 861 -8.82 -22.74 -39.16
C SER A 861 -9.03 -21.42 -39.90
N GLY A 862 -8.40 -21.26 -41.07
CA GLY A 862 -8.51 -20.06 -41.91
C GLY A 862 -7.59 -18.91 -41.49
N ASN A 863 -6.82 -19.05 -40.40
CA ASN A 863 -6.05 -17.96 -39.80
C ASN A 863 -4.55 -18.30 -39.74
N PRO A 864 -3.66 -17.29 -39.72
CA PRO A 864 -2.24 -17.54 -39.78
C PRO A 864 -1.67 -18.12 -38.48
N GLY A 865 -0.62 -18.92 -38.60
CA GLY A 865 0.23 -19.33 -37.48
C GLY A 865 1.13 -18.18 -37.02
N GLY A 866 1.54 -18.20 -35.75
CA GLY A 866 2.41 -17.18 -35.18
C GLY A 866 3.85 -17.30 -35.66
N ALA A 867 4.58 -16.19 -35.72
CA ALA A 867 6.02 -16.22 -36.06
C ALA A 867 6.85 -16.81 -34.92
N GLY A 868 7.92 -17.55 -35.24
CA GLY A 868 8.94 -17.97 -34.29
C GLY A 868 9.79 -16.80 -33.79
N GLY A 869 10.22 -16.86 -32.54
CA GLY A 869 11.08 -15.85 -31.92
C GLY A 869 12.53 -15.97 -32.39
N ALA A 870 13.26 -14.86 -32.40
CA ALA A 870 14.68 -14.86 -32.74
C ALA A 870 15.52 -15.51 -31.63
N GLY A 871 16.60 -16.19 -31.99
CA GLY A 871 17.63 -16.66 -31.07
C GLY A 871 18.45 -15.51 -30.48
N GLY A 872 18.91 -15.67 -29.25
CA GLY A 872 19.72 -14.70 -28.53
C GLY A 872 21.17 -14.68 -29.02
N GLY A 873 21.80 -13.50 -28.96
CA GLY A 873 23.21 -13.36 -29.29
C GLY A 873 24.14 -13.83 -28.18
N ALA A 874 25.33 -14.31 -28.56
CA ALA A 874 26.41 -14.66 -27.65
C ALA A 874 27.65 -13.80 -27.92
N THR A 875 28.27 -13.27 -26.87
CA THR A 875 29.49 -12.47 -26.97
C THR A 875 30.50 -12.90 -25.92
N THR A 876 31.76 -13.08 -26.31
CA THR A 876 32.87 -13.30 -25.39
C THR A 876 34.04 -12.37 -25.66
N ALA A 877 34.58 -11.80 -24.59
CA ALA A 877 35.91 -11.18 -24.58
C ALA A 877 37.01 -12.20 -24.23
N GLY A 878 36.63 -13.41 -23.81
CA GLY A 878 37.53 -14.46 -23.34
C GLY A 878 38.16 -15.30 -24.45
N THR A 879 38.64 -16.49 -24.06
CA THR A 879 39.32 -17.45 -24.95
C THR A 879 38.46 -18.64 -25.34
N GLY A 880 37.24 -18.74 -24.79
CA GLY A 880 36.28 -19.81 -25.04
C GLY A 880 35.35 -19.61 -26.24
N THR A 881 34.51 -20.61 -26.48
CA THR A 881 33.56 -20.69 -27.60
C THR A 881 32.37 -19.74 -27.43
N VAL A 882 31.79 -19.29 -28.54
CA VAL A 882 30.47 -18.62 -28.58
C VAL A 882 29.51 -19.38 -29.48
N ALA A 883 28.26 -19.50 -29.04
CA ALA A 883 27.19 -20.10 -29.81
C ALA A 883 25.94 -19.23 -29.75
N GLY A 884 25.54 -18.65 -30.88
CA GLY A 884 24.25 -17.97 -31.01
C GLY A 884 23.08 -18.94 -30.81
N GLY A 885 21.99 -18.46 -30.22
CA GLY A 885 20.79 -19.27 -30.00
C GLY A 885 20.08 -19.61 -31.30
N MET A 886 19.39 -20.74 -31.37
CA MET A 886 18.58 -21.09 -32.55
C MET A 886 17.32 -20.22 -32.63
N GLY A 887 16.87 -19.92 -33.85
CA GLY A 887 15.56 -19.30 -34.08
C GLY A 887 14.42 -20.30 -33.83
N GLY A 888 13.31 -19.81 -33.27
CA GLY A 888 12.13 -20.62 -33.01
C GLY A 888 11.37 -20.99 -34.27
N ALA A 889 10.66 -22.11 -34.26
CA ALA A 889 9.81 -22.52 -35.38
C ALA A 889 8.59 -21.60 -35.53
N GLY A 890 8.14 -21.36 -36.77
CA GLY A 890 6.84 -20.76 -37.04
C GLY A 890 5.70 -21.71 -36.67
N GLY A 891 4.58 -21.16 -36.21
CA GLY A 891 3.39 -21.92 -35.86
C GLY A 891 2.65 -22.43 -37.08
N ASN A 892 1.99 -23.59 -36.96
CA ASN A 892 1.23 -24.18 -38.06
C ASN A 892 -0.17 -23.54 -38.17
N ALA A 893 -0.76 -23.63 -39.36
CA ALA A 893 -2.12 -23.15 -39.65
C ALA A 893 -2.92 -24.20 -40.43
N THR A 894 -4.16 -24.44 -40.01
CA THR A 894 -5.10 -25.23 -40.82
C THR A 894 -5.87 -24.28 -41.72
N ASN A 895 -5.95 -24.51 -43.04
CA ASN A 895 -6.66 -23.63 -43.98
C ASN A 895 -6.18 -22.14 -44.01
N GLY A 896 -5.04 -21.81 -43.39
CA GLY A 896 -4.45 -20.46 -43.32
C GLY A 896 -2.93 -20.48 -43.57
N VAL A 897 -2.27 -19.32 -43.54
CA VAL A 897 -0.82 -19.20 -43.82
C VAL A 897 0.02 -19.66 -42.63
N GLY A 898 1.03 -20.50 -42.85
CA GLY A 898 1.96 -20.91 -41.81
C GLY A 898 2.83 -19.74 -41.31
N GLY A 899 3.20 -19.75 -40.03
CA GLY A 899 3.99 -18.70 -39.41
C GLY A 899 5.44 -18.67 -39.91
N ALA A 900 6.08 -17.50 -39.91
CA ALA A 900 7.51 -17.39 -40.26
C ALA A 900 8.40 -18.02 -39.16
N GLY A 901 9.50 -18.65 -39.55
CA GLY A 901 10.55 -19.08 -38.62
C GLY A 901 11.36 -17.89 -38.09
N GLY A 902 11.83 -17.99 -36.85
CA GLY A 902 12.63 -16.95 -36.20
C GLY A 902 14.08 -16.93 -36.70
N ALA A 903 14.74 -15.77 -36.64
CA ALA A 903 16.16 -15.68 -37.00
C ALA A 903 17.05 -16.36 -35.94
N GLY A 904 18.17 -16.94 -36.36
CA GLY A 904 19.22 -17.41 -35.45
C GLY A 904 20.02 -16.27 -34.85
N GLY A 905 20.55 -16.50 -33.65
CA GLY A 905 21.36 -15.53 -32.89
C GLY A 905 22.79 -15.41 -33.40
N PHE A 906 23.40 -14.25 -33.21
CA PHE A 906 24.78 -13.99 -33.61
C PHE A 906 25.80 -14.55 -32.62
N GLY A 907 26.97 -14.95 -33.11
CA GLY A 907 28.15 -15.28 -32.30
C GLY A 907 29.25 -14.23 -32.46
N VAL A 908 29.76 -13.67 -31.36
CA VAL A 908 30.78 -12.62 -31.39
C VAL A 908 31.98 -12.95 -30.48
N ILE A 909 33.18 -13.03 -31.05
CA ILE A 909 34.46 -13.12 -30.32
C ILE A 909 35.26 -11.85 -30.57
N THR A 910 35.53 -11.08 -29.52
CA THR A 910 36.27 -9.80 -29.63
C THR A 910 37.77 -9.94 -29.38
N SER A 911 38.22 -11.05 -28.82
CA SER A 911 39.63 -11.31 -28.51
C SER A 911 40.38 -11.95 -29.68
N SER A 912 41.48 -11.32 -30.09
CA SER A 912 42.34 -11.82 -31.18
C SER A 912 43.17 -13.05 -30.81
N VAL A 913 43.31 -13.33 -29.51
CA VAL A 913 44.04 -14.49 -28.98
C VAL A 913 43.12 -15.65 -28.62
N SER A 914 41.81 -15.51 -28.86
CA SER A 914 40.86 -16.59 -28.60
C SER A 914 41.06 -17.75 -29.57
N THR A 915 41.04 -18.97 -29.05
CA THR A 915 41.02 -20.22 -29.81
C THR A 915 39.63 -20.86 -29.81
N GLY A 916 38.65 -20.23 -29.17
CA GLY A 916 37.29 -20.73 -29.10
C GLY A 916 36.57 -20.64 -30.45
N ASP A 917 35.64 -21.56 -30.66
CA ASP A 917 34.84 -21.60 -31.89
C ASP A 917 33.79 -20.48 -31.87
N ALA A 918 33.51 -19.92 -33.04
CA ALA A 918 32.49 -18.90 -33.22
C ALA A 918 31.33 -19.46 -34.06
N ILE A 919 30.20 -19.70 -33.41
CA ILE A 919 29.06 -20.41 -33.98
C ILE A 919 27.84 -19.49 -34.02
N GLY A 920 27.26 -19.30 -35.20
CA GLY A 920 25.98 -18.63 -35.40
C GLY A 920 24.81 -19.60 -35.21
N GLY A 921 23.69 -19.12 -34.67
CA GLY A 921 22.52 -19.95 -34.47
C GLY A 921 21.78 -20.23 -35.78
N ASN A 922 21.17 -21.41 -35.93
CA ASN A 922 20.37 -21.71 -37.12
C ASN A 922 19.05 -20.94 -37.12
N GLY A 923 18.56 -20.58 -38.30
CA GLY A 923 17.22 -20.03 -38.48
C GLY A 923 16.14 -21.07 -38.23
N GLY A 924 15.03 -20.65 -37.67
CA GLY A 924 13.88 -21.49 -37.37
C GLY A 924 13.14 -21.92 -38.63
N ILE A 925 12.51 -23.10 -38.58
CA ILE A 925 11.67 -23.59 -39.67
C ILE A 925 10.39 -22.75 -39.81
N GLY A 926 9.92 -22.52 -41.03
CA GLY A 926 8.61 -21.95 -41.30
C GLY A 926 7.50 -22.95 -40.96
N GLY A 927 6.36 -22.46 -40.47
CA GLY A 927 5.20 -23.28 -40.13
C GLY A 927 4.42 -23.74 -41.35
N ASP A 928 3.70 -24.85 -41.21
CA ASP A 928 2.89 -25.42 -42.29
C ASP A 928 1.55 -24.70 -42.43
N GLY A 929 0.98 -24.65 -43.64
CA GLY A 929 -0.27 -23.94 -43.92
C GLY A 929 -0.93 -24.29 -45.25
N THR A 930 -1.92 -23.51 -45.67
CA THR A 930 -2.37 -23.46 -47.08
C THR A 930 -1.29 -22.84 -47.94
N THR A 931 -0.65 -21.80 -47.44
CA THR A 931 0.65 -21.31 -47.89
C THR A 931 1.63 -21.56 -46.77
N GLY A 932 2.80 -22.12 -47.07
CA GLY A 932 3.83 -22.38 -46.09
C GLY A 932 4.48 -21.09 -45.58
N GLY A 933 4.87 -21.06 -44.31
CA GLY A 933 5.59 -19.94 -43.72
C GLY A 933 7.04 -19.85 -44.20
N VAL A 934 7.61 -18.65 -44.23
CA VAL A 934 9.02 -18.47 -44.60
C VAL A 934 9.95 -19.00 -43.50
N GLY A 935 11.07 -19.62 -43.88
CA GLY A 935 12.12 -20.01 -42.96
C GLY A 935 12.91 -18.81 -42.44
N GLY A 936 13.39 -18.90 -41.20
CA GLY A 936 14.15 -17.83 -40.53
C GLY A 936 15.58 -17.71 -41.05
N ALA A 937 16.18 -16.52 -40.95
CA ALA A 937 17.57 -16.33 -41.32
C ALA A 937 18.53 -17.01 -40.32
N GLY A 938 19.66 -17.52 -40.81
CA GLY A 938 20.77 -17.99 -39.97
C GLY A 938 21.52 -16.85 -39.30
N GLY A 939 22.03 -17.09 -38.10
CA GLY A 939 22.80 -16.16 -37.30
C GLY A 939 24.20 -15.96 -37.87
N GLY A 940 24.61 -14.70 -37.94
CA GLY A 940 25.96 -14.34 -38.39
C GLY A 940 27.02 -14.52 -37.31
N VAL A 941 28.28 -14.49 -37.73
CA VAL A 941 29.44 -14.60 -36.86
C VAL A 941 30.41 -13.45 -37.09
N THR A 942 30.89 -12.84 -36.01
CA THR A 942 32.00 -11.89 -36.03
C THR A 942 33.11 -12.39 -35.12
N THR A 943 34.32 -12.60 -35.63
CA THR A 943 35.44 -13.09 -34.81
C THR A 943 36.75 -12.37 -35.11
N ALA A 944 37.50 -12.06 -34.05
CA ALA A 944 38.91 -11.70 -34.13
C ALA A 944 39.86 -12.90 -33.89
N GLY A 945 39.31 -14.04 -33.43
CA GLY A 945 40.08 -15.19 -32.97
C GLY A 945 40.55 -16.15 -34.07
N THR A 946 41.04 -17.31 -33.62
CA THR A 946 41.67 -18.36 -34.44
C THR A 946 40.96 -19.72 -34.38
N GLY A 947 39.88 -19.84 -33.61
CA GLY A 947 39.04 -21.05 -33.54
C GLY A 947 38.14 -21.23 -34.76
N MET A 948 37.46 -22.37 -34.87
CA MET A 948 36.62 -22.67 -36.04
C MET A 948 35.44 -21.69 -36.14
N VAL A 949 35.02 -21.37 -37.36
CA VAL A 949 33.88 -20.47 -37.60
C VAL A 949 32.79 -21.23 -38.33
N THR A 950 31.61 -21.27 -37.73
CA THR A 950 30.41 -21.90 -38.31
C THR A 950 29.27 -20.89 -38.31
N ALA A 951 28.88 -20.37 -39.48
CA ALA A 951 27.68 -19.55 -39.58
C ALA A 951 26.41 -20.40 -39.48
N GLY A 952 25.34 -19.78 -38.98
CA GLY A 952 24.05 -20.46 -38.89
C GLY A 952 23.44 -20.72 -40.27
N SER A 953 22.81 -21.88 -40.45
CA SER A 953 22.03 -22.15 -41.67
C SER A 953 20.70 -21.40 -41.66
N GLY A 954 20.20 -21.03 -42.84
CA GLY A 954 18.82 -20.58 -43.01
C GLY A 954 17.83 -21.70 -42.68
N GLY A 955 16.71 -21.35 -42.07
CA GLY A 955 15.63 -22.29 -41.77
C GLY A 955 14.87 -22.72 -43.02
N THR A 956 14.32 -23.93 -43.02
CA THR A 956 13.50 -24.41 -44.14
C THR A 956 12.16 -23.69 -44.20
N GLY A 957 11.63 -23.46 -45.39
CA GLY A 957 10.25 -22.99 -45.56
C GLY A 957 9.23 -24.07 -45.17
N GLY A 958 8.08 -23.64 -44.66
CA GLY A 958 6.99 -24.53 -44.26
C GLY A 958 6.26 -25.15 -45.45
N ALA A 959 5.61 -26.28 -45.22
CA ALA A 959 4.85 -26.98 -46.24
C ALA A 959 3.48 -26.32 -46.50
N ALA A 960 2.98 -26.49 -47.72
CA ALA A 960 1.70 -25.98 -48.18
C ALA A 960 0.75 -27.12 -48.57
N SER A 961 -0.47 -27.11 -48.05
CA SER A 961 -1.50 -28.12 -48.37
C SER A 961 -2.24 -27.85 -49.68
N MET A 962 -2.35 -26.58 -50.09
CA MET A 962 -3.11 -26.15 -51.28
C MET A 962 -2.40 -25.07 -52.14
N GLY A 963 -1.78 -24.07 -51.51
CA GLY A 963 -1.10 -22.93 -52.14
C GLY A 963 0.41 -23.13 -52.27
N ASN A 964 1.19 -22.06 -52.10
CA ASN A 964 2.64 -22.09 -52.33
C ASN A 964 3.41 -22.53 -51.09
N GLY A 965 4.44 -23.37 -51.28
CA GLY A 965 5.39 -23.69 -50.21
C GLY A 965 6.14 -22.43 -49.75
N GLY A 966 6.55 -22.40 -48.48
CA GLY A 966 7.25 -21.25 -47.91
C GLY A 966 8.66 -21.08 -48.46
N ALA A 967 9.16 -19.85 -48.53
CA ALA A 967 10.55 -19.62 -48.92
C ALA A 967 11.53 -20.08 -47.83
N GLY A 968 12.69 -20.62 -48.22
CA GLY A 968 13.78 -20.90 -47.30
C GLY A 968 14.47 -19.62 -46.80
N GLY A 969 15.02 -19.68 -45.59
CA GLY A 969 15.71 -18.55 -44.95
C GLY A 969 17.11 -18.31 -45.50
N VAL A 970 17.61 -17.08 -45.33
CA VAL A 970 18.97 -16.69 -45.72
C VAL A 970 19.99 -17.31 -44.75
N GLY A 971 21.13 -17.80 -45.25
CA GLY A 971 22.25 -18.28 -44.42
C GLY A 971 23.02 -17.16 -43.72
N GLY A 972 23.62 -17.47 -42.58
CA GLY A 972 24.36 -16.50 -41.75
C GLY A 972 25.65 -16.02 -42.41
N SER A 973 25.96 -14.73 -42.25
CA SER A 973 27.20 -14.14 -42.73
C SER A 973 28.35 -14.27 -41.74
N ILE A 974 29.59 -14.25 -42.25
CA ILE A 974 30.81 -14.32 -41.44
C ILE A 974 31.65 -13.07 -41.67
N SER A 975 32.16 -12.50 -40.58
CA SER A 975 33.13 -11.40 -40.59
C SER A 975 34.34 -11.75 -39.71
N ILE A 976 35.49 -11.99 -40.35
CA ILE A 976 36.77 -12.20 -39.66
C ILE A 976 37.54 -10.89 -39.69
N THR A 977 37.83 -10.33 -38.52
CA THR A 977 38.34 -8.96 -38.38
C THR A 977 39.84 -8.87 -38.10
N SER A 978 40.49 -9.98 -37.76
CA SER A 978 41.91 -10.04 -37.43
C SER A 978 42.73 -10.50 -38.64
N SER A 979 43.75 -9.72 -39.00
CA SER A 979 44.72 -10.11 -40.05
C SER A 979 45.60 -11.29 -39.67
N PHE A 980 45.58 -11.72 -38.40
CA PHE A 980 46.33 -12.86 -37.90
C PHE A 980 45.52 -14.16 -37.87
N SER A 981 44.23 -14.12 -38.22
CA SER A 981 43.41 -15.33 -38.25
C SER A 981 43.85 -16.23 -39.41
N THR A 982 43.96 -17.53 -39.15
CA THR A 982 44.29 -18.57 -40.14
C THR A 982 43.08 -19.43 -40.49
N VAL A 983 41.89 -19.01 -40.06
CA VAL A 983 40.68 -19.83 -40.11
C VAL A 983 40.11 -19.85 -41.51
N SER A 984 39.90 -21.04 -42.04
CA SER A 984 39.04 -21.23 -43.20
C SER A 984 37.57 -21.21 -42.78
N ALA A 985 36.75 -20.49 -43.53
CA ALA A 985 35.37 -20.22 -43.16
C ALA A 985 34.41 -20.42 -44.33
N VAL A 986 33.27 -21.06 -44.04
CA VAL A 986 32.19 -21.26 -45.01
C VAL A 986 30.95 -20.53 -44.51
N GLY A 987 30.39 -19.66 -45.36
CA GLY A 987 29.15 -18.95 -45.06
C GLY A 987 28.00 -19.91 -44.81
N GLY A 988 26.98 -19.47 -44.06
CA GLY A 988 25.85 -20.32 -43.72
C GLY A 988 25.08 -20.76 -44.97
N THR A 989 24.60 -21.99 -45.02
CA THR A 989 23.79 -22.47 -46.15
C THR A 989 22.41 -21.81 -46.14
N GLY A 990 21.87 -21.49 -47.32
CA GLY A 990 20.48 -21.08 -47.47
C GLY A 990 19.53 -22.22 -47.12
N GLY A 991 18.38 -21.89 -46.51
CA GLY A 991 17.36 -22.87 -46.16
C GLY A 991 16.64 -23.40 -47.40
N ALA A 992 16.17 -24.66 -47.35
CA ALA A 992 15.38 -25.22 -48.43
C ALA A 992 13.98 -24.57 -48.50
N GLY A 993 13.43 -24.46 -49.71
CA GLY A 993 12.03 -24.07 -49.92
C GLY A 993 11.07 -25.17 -49.46
N GLY A 994 9.91 -24.77 -48.95
CA GLY A 994 8.86 -25.66 -48.47
C GLY A 994 8.13 -26.37 -49.61
N ALA A 995 7.65 -27.59 -49.35
CA ALA A 995 6.90 -28.36 -50.34
C ALA A 995 5.45 -27.87 -50.48
N SER A 996 4.79 -28.15 -51.61
CA SER A 996 3.35 -27.96 -51.83
C SER A 996 2.69 -29.26 -52.30
N SER A 997 1.59 -29.66 -51.67
CA SER A 997 0.77 -30.81 -52.09
C SER A 997 -0.48 -30.41 -52.89
N GLY A 998 -0.68 -29.12 -53.17
CA GLY A 998 -1.85 -28.62 -53.87
C GLY A 998 -1.81 -28.90 -55.38
N ALA A 999 -2.99 -29.13 -55.99
CA ALA A 999 -3.13 -29.47 -57.41
C ALA A 999 -2.60 -28.41 -58.40
N ALA A 1000 -2.34 -27.19 -57.94
CA ALA A 1000 -1.72 -26.11 -58.72
C ALA A 1000 -0.63 -25.35 -57.94
N GLY A 1001 -0.22 -25.86 -56.77
CA GLY A 1001 0.69 -25.15 -55.87
C GLY A 1001 2.13 -25.15 -56.38
N THR A 1002 2.83 -24.01 -56.22
CA THR A 1002 4.28 -23.93 -56.48
C THR A 1002 5.03 -24.28 -55.21
N GLY A 1003 6.07 -25.11 -55.28
CA GLY A 1003 6.98 -25.24 -54.14
C GLY A 1003 7.73 -23.94 -53.87
N GLY A 1004 8.20 -23.77 -52.63
CA GLY A 1004 8.83 -22.54 -52.17
C GLY A 1004 10.21 -22.29 -52.78
N THR A 1005 10.64 -21.04 -52.81
CA THR A 1005 12.00 -20.70 -53.26
C THR A 1005 13.05 -21.07 -52.21
N GLY A 1006 14.20 -21.58 -52.61
CA GLY A 1006 15.35 -21.77 -51.74
C GLY A 1006 15.92 -20.43 -51.23
N GLY A 1007 16.50 -20.46 -50.04
CA GLY A 1007 17.10 -19.30 -49.39
C GLY A 1007 18.48 -18.95 -49.94
N VAL A 1008 18.91 -17.70 -49.77
CA VAL A 1008 20.22 -17.23 -50.21
C VAL A 1008 21.32 -17.72 -49.26
N GLY A 1009 22.47 -18.14 -49.77
CA GLY A 1009 23.65 -18.48 -48.97
C GLY A 1009 24.31 -17.27 -48.30
N GLY A 1010 24.93 -17.49 -47.15
CA GLY A 1010 25.56 -16.44 -46.35
C GLY A 1010 26.88 -15.93 -46.94
N SER A 1011 27.14 -14.63 -46.81
CA SER A 1011 28.38 -14.04 -47.28
C SER A 1011 29.52 -14.17 -46.27
N VAL A 1012 30.76 -14.21 -46.76
CA VAL A 1012 31.97 -14.22 -45.92
C VAL A 1012 32.86 -13.03 -46.26
N THR A 1013 33.30 -12.30 -45.24
CA THR A 1013 34.35 -11.28 -45.36
C THR A 1013 35.50 -11.64 -44.43
N ASP A 1014 36.72 -11.67 -44.98
CA ASP A 1014 37.92 -12.04 -44.23
C ASP A 1014 39.04 -10.98 -44.35
N ALA A 1015 39.75 -10.76 -43.26
CA ALA A 1015 40.96 -9.96 -43.20
C ALA A 1015 42.24 -10.81 -42.99
N GLY A 1016 42.09 -12.10 -42.69
CA GLY A 1016 43.15 -13.03 -42.30
C GLY A 1016 43.84 -13.73 -43.46
N THR A 1017 44.22 -14.98 -43.23
CA THR A 1017 45.06 -15.77 -44.14
C THR A 1017 44.41 -17.07 -44.62
N GLY A 1018 43.24 -17.42 -44.06
CA GLY A 1018 42.53 -18.66 -44.38
C GLY A 1018 41.66 -18.55 -45.64
N ASP A 1019 41.36 -19.69 -46.24
CA ASP A 1019 40.49 -19.76 -47.41
C ASP A 1019 39.01 -19.59 -47.01
N ILE A 1020 38.27 -18.80 -47.77
CA ILE A 1020 36.85 -18.53 -47.53
C ILE A 1020 35.96 -18.98 -48.66
N THR A 1021 34.81 -19.52 -48.29
CA THR A 1021 33.76 -19.94 -49.23
C THR A 1021 32.43 -19.31 -48.85
N GLY A 1022 31.72 -18.70 -49.81
CA GLY A 1022 30.34 -18.26 -49.60
C GLY A 1022 29.43 -19.45 -49.32
N GLY A 1023 28.35 -19.23 -48.57
CA GLY A 1023 27.40 -20.30 -48.28
C GLY A 1023 26.66 -20.75 -49.54
N THR A 1024 26.29 -22.02 -49.62
CA THR A 1024 25.48 -22.53 -50.76
C THR A 1024 24.05 -22.00 -50.67
N GLY A 1025 23.42 -21.78 -51.82
CA GLY A 1025 22.00 -21.50 -51.92
C GLY A 1025 21.15 -22.72 -51.51
N GLY A 1026 19.97 -22.47 -50.96
CA GLY A 1026 19.02 -23.52 -50.60
C GLY A 1026 18.34 -24.11 -51.83
N ALA A 1027 17.99 -25.39 -51.77
CA ALA A 1027 17.21 -26.03 -52.82
C ALA A 1027 15.75 -25.51 -52.86
N GLY A 1028 15.15 -25.49 -54.04
CA GLY A 1028 13.73 -25.21 -54.22
C GLY A 1028 12.83 -26.31 -53.62
N GLY A 1029 11.64 -25.92 -53.17
CA GLY A 1029 10.65 -26.84 -52.62
C GLY A 1029 9.86 -27.58 -53.71
N LYS A 1030 9.47 -28.84 -53.44
CA LYS A 1030 8.72 -29.67 -54.41
C LYS A 1030 7.26 -29.18 -54.52
N GLY A 1031 6.62 -29.34 -55.68
CA GLY A 1031 5.20 -28.97 -55.87
C GLY A 1031 4.66 -29.40 -57.22
N PHE A 1032 3.41 -29.00 -57.54
CA PHE A 1032 2.87 -29.16 -58.90
C PHE A 1032 3.77 -28.40 -59.88
N ASN A 1033 4.05 -27.14 -59.58
CA ASN A 1033 5.20 -26.43 -60.11
C ASN A 1033 6.36 -26.52 -59.10
N GLY A 1034 7.58 -26.78 -59.58
CA GLY A 1034 8.77 -26.78 -58.74
C GLY A 1034 9.15 -25.38 -58.28
N GLY A 1035 9.63 -25.26 -57.04
CA GLY A 1035 10.20 -24.03 -56.51
C GLY A 1035 11.61 -23.76 -57.04
N ASN A 1036 11.98 -22.48 -57.16
CA ASN A 1036 13.30 -22.06 -57.62
C ASN A 1036 14.37 -22.27 -56.53
N GLY A 1037 15.61 -22.56 -56.93
CA GLY A 1037 16.76 -22.58 -56.04
C GLY A 1037 17.21 -21.19 -55.59
N GLY A 1038 17.85 -21.12 -54.44
CA GLY A 1038 18.37 -19.87 -53.85
C GLY A 1038 19.75 -19.49 -54.39
N ALA A 1039 20.09 -18.20 -54.35
CA ALA A 1039 21.42 -17.77 -54.78
C ALA A 1039 22.53 -18.17 -53.78
N GLY A 1040 23.74 -18.42 -54.27
CA GLY A 1040 24.92 -18.64 -53.45
C GLY A 1040 25.46 -17.34 -52.82
N GLY A 1041 26.13 -17.47 -51.68
CA GLY A 1041 26.70 -16.36 -50.93
C GLY A 1041 28.01 -15.84 -51.53
N GLY A 1042 28.29 -14.55 -51.35
CA GLY A 1042 29.56 -13.95 -51.79
C GLY A 1042 30.72 -14.18 -50.81
N ALA A 1043 31.94 -14.28 -51.32
CA ALA A 1043 33.17 -14.34 -50.53
C ALA A 1043 34.09 -13.17 -50.87
N VAL A 1044 34.50 -12.39 -49.86
CA VAL A 1044 35.38 -11.23 -50.03
C VAL A 1044 36.59 -11.35 -49.11
N SER A 1045 37.77 -11.56 -49.68
CA SER A 1045 39.03 -11.63 -48.94
C SER A 1045 39.80 -10.31 -49.09
N ASN A 1046 40.02 -9.65 -47.97
CA ASN A 1046 40.99 -8.55 -47.81
C ASN A 1046 42.36 -9.07 -47.36
N GLY A 1047 42.48 -10.39 -47.18
CA GLY A 1047 43.62 -11.11 -46.68
C GLY A 1047 44.51 -11.69 -47.78
N ILE A 1048 45.11 -12.85 -47.49
CA ILE A 1048 45.93 -13.63 -48.45
C ILE A 1048 45.37 -15.01 -48.79
N GLY A 1049 44.22 -15.39 -48.24
CA GLY A 1049 43.53 -16.65 -48.56
C GLY A 1049 42.62 -16.56 -49.79
N ASN A 1050 42.30 -17.72 -50.38
CA ASN A 1050 41.42 -17.85 -51.53
C ASN A 1050 39.98 -17.45 -51.21
N ALA A 1051 39.26 -16.91 -52.19
CA ALA A 1051 37.84 -16.56 -52.05
C ALA A 1051 37.01 -17.29 -53.11
N THR A 1052 36.15 -18.20 -52.65
CA THR A 1052 35.24 -18.97 -53.50
C THR A 1052 33.81 -18.53 -53.22
N GLY A 1053 33.08 -18.09 -54.24
CA GLY A 1053 31.65 -17.84 -54.12
C GLY A 1053 30.90 -19.15 -53.83
N GLY A 1054 29.80 -19.09 -53.08
CA GLY A 1054 28.99 -20.28 -52.81
C GLY A 1054 28.18 -20.68 -54.05
N ASP A 1055 27.86 -21.96 -54.17
CA ASP A 1055 27.07 -22.46 -55.29
C ASP A 1055 25.60 -22.04 -55.16
N GLY A 1056 24.94 -21.83 -56.30
CA GLY A 1056 23.49 -21.65 -56.38
C GLY A 1056 22.76 -22.95 -56.03
N GLY A 1057 21.65 -22.86 -55.33
CA GLY A 1057 20.82 -24.01 -55.01
C GLY A 1057 20.04 -24.50 -56.21
N ASP A 1058 19.71 -25.79 -56.21
CA ASP A 1058 18.96 -26.40 -57.31
C ASP A 1058 17.48 -26.01 -57.29
N GLY A 1059 16.92 -25.79 -58.48
CA GLY A 1059 15.50 -25.77 -58.72
C GLY A 1059 14.91 -27.18 -58.59
N SER A 1060 13.68 -27.26 -58.11
CA SER A 1060 13.03 -28.55 -57.90
C SER A 1060 12.13 -28.96 -59.06
N SER A 1061 11.93 -30.27 -59.23
CA SER A 1061 11.01 -30.80 -60.23
C SER A 1061 9.54 -30.53 -59.89
N GLY A 1062 8.76 -30.17 -60.91
CA GLY A 1062 7.30 -30.10 -60.82
C GLY A 1062 6.68 -31.49 -61.04
N SER A 1063 5.76 -31.91 -60.18
CA SER A 1063 5.09 -33.21 -60.30
C SER A 1063 4.06 -33.26 -61.43
N GLY A 1064 3.69 -32.12 -62.00
CA GLY A 1064 2.73 -32.01 -63.12
C GLY A 1064 2.71 -30.66 -63.86
N GLY A 1065 3.51 -29.68 -63.42
CA GLY A 1065 3.63 -28.33 -64.00
C GLY A 1065 5.08 -27.95 -64.33
N ALA A 1066 5.41 -26.67 -64.28
CA ALA A 1066 6.74 -26.16 -64.62
C ALA A 1066 7.83 -26.57 -63.61
N GLY A 1067 9.05 -26.79 -64.08
CA GLY A 1067 10.21 -27.01 -63.22
C GLY A 1067 10.74 -25.69 -62.65
N GLY A 1068 11.26 -25.73 -61.42
CA GLY A 1068 11.84 -24.54 -60.78
C GLY A 1068 13.20 -24.17 -61.37
N ALA A 1069 13.51 -22.88 -61.47
CA ALA A 1069 14.81 -22.42 -61.95
C ALA A 1069 15.92 -22.63 -60.91
N GLY A 1070 17.13 -22.91 -61.34
CA GLY A 1070 18.31 -22.96 -60.48
C GLY A 1070 18.76 -21.57 -60.01
N GLY A 1071 19.37 -21.51 -58.83
CA GLY A 1071 19.85 -20.27 -58.22
C GLY A 1071 21.17 -19.78 -58.83
N ALA A 1072 21.42 -18.48 -58.75
CA ALA A 1072 22.69 -17.91 -59.20
C ALA A 1072 23.86 -18.28 -58.27
N GLY A 1073 25.05 -18.54 -58.82
CA GLY A 1073 26.27 -18.70 -58.05
C GLY A 1073 26.77 -17.39 -57.43
N GLY A 1074 27.37 -17.47 -56.25
CA GLY A 1074 27.91 -16.34 -55.50
C GLY A 1074 29.22 -15.81 -56.09
N GLY A 1075 29.53 -14.53 -55.84
CA GLY A 1075 30.78 -13.93 -56.30
C GLY A 1075 31.97 -14.22 -55.37
N GLY A 1076 33.14 -14.53 -55.93
CA GLY A 1076 34.42 -14.59 -55.21
C GLY A 1076 35.25 -13.34 -55.50
N SER A 1077 35.75 -12.66 -54.47
CA SER A 1077 36.49 -11.41 -54.62
C SER A 1077 37.73 -11.31 -53.74
N ILE A 1078 38.89 -10.99 -54.34
CA ILE A 1078 40.12 -10.59 -53.64
C ILE A 1078 40.30 -9.08 -53.76
N GLN A 1079 40.33 -8.38 -52.63
CA GLN A 1079 40.50 -6.92 -52.58
C GLN A 1079 41.95 -6.49 -52.28
N ASN A 1080 42.76 -7.38 -51.71
CA ASN A 1080 44.16 -7.12 -51.41
C ASN A 1080 45.02 -7.18 -52.68
N THR A 1081 45.58 -6.03 -53.07
CA THR A 1081 46.43 -5.91 -54.27
C THR A 1081 47.72 -6.70 -54.20
N SER A 1082 48.16 -7.09 -53.00
CA SER A 1082 49.39 -7.85 -52.78
C SER A 1082 49.15 -9.36 -52.64
N SER A 1083 47.90 -9.82 -52.72
CA SER A 1083 47.55 -11.22 -52.49
C SER A 1083 47.83 -12.09 -53.74
N PRO A 1084 48.42 -13.29 -53.58
CA PRO A 1084 48.52 -14.28 -54.65
C PRO A 1084 47.27 -15.18 -54.77
N ALA A 1085 46.25 -14.95 -53.93
CA ALA A 1085 45.10 -15.83 -53.83
C ALA A 1085 44.18 -15.78 -55.05
N ASN A 1086 43.47 -16.89 -55.26
CA ASN A 1086 42.52 -17.04 -56.35
C ASN A 1086 41.12 -16.59 -55.92
N ALA A 1087 40.41 -15.94 -56.86
CA ALA A 1087 38.98 -15.64 -56.76
C ALA A 1087 38.20 -16.56 -57.69
N THR A 1088 37.34 -17.40 -57.14
CA THR A 1088 36.49 -18.32 -57.91
C THR A 1088 35.02 -17.94 -57.68
N GLY A 1089 34.25 -17.73 -58.75
CA GLY A 1089 32.80 -17.63 -58.64
C GLY A 1089 32.17 -19.00 -58.37
N GLY A 1090 31.10 -19.05 -57.58
CA GLY A 1090 30.37 -20.29 -57.33
C GLY A 1090 29.58 -20.75 -58.55
N ASP A 1091 29.30 -22.04 -58.64
CA ASP A 1091 28.53 -22.60 -59.75
C ASP A 1091 27.04 -22.20 -59.65
N GLY A 1092 26.35 -22.09 -60.78
CA GLY A 1092 24.91 -21.90 -60.82
C GLY A 1092 24.18 -23.22 -60.54
N GLY A 1093 23.06 -23.16 -59.82
CA GLY A 1093 22.28 -24.35 -59.49
C GLY A 1093 21.55 -24.93 -60.71
N ASP A 1094 21.27 -26.23 -60.66
CA ASP A 1094 20.55 -26.91 -61.74
C ASP A 1094 19.06 -26.55 -61.75
N GLY A 1095 18.44 -26.57 -62.93
CA GLY A 1095 17.00 -26.42 -63.11
C GLY A 1095 16.25 -27.72 -62.78
N GLY A 1096 15.00 -27.60 -62.37
CA GLY A 1096 14.14 -28.75 -62.12
C GLY A 1096 13.40 -29.25 -63.37
N ALA A 1097 13.13 -30.55 -63.42
CA ALA A 1097 12.28 -31.14 -64.46
C ALA A 1097 10.82 -30.64 -64.40
N GLY A 1098 10.19 -30.40 -65.55
CA GLY A 1098 8.78 -29.99 -65.66
C GLY A 1098 8.40 -29.49 -67.06
N THR A 1099 7.18 -28.96 -67.24
CA THR A 1099 6.72 -28.40 -68.53
C THR A 1099 6.21 -26.96 -68.38
N PRO A 1100 6.99 -25.93 -68.80
CA PRO A 1100 8.38 -26.02 -69.29
C PRO A 1100 9.38 -26.43 -68.18
N VAL A 1101 10.57 -26.89 -68.60
CA VAL A 1101 11.68 -27.22 -67.68
C VAL A 1101 12.23 -25.95 -67.03
N GLY A 1102 12.79 -26.10 -65.83
CA GLY A 1102 13.46 -25.02 -65.13
C GLY A 1102 14.77 -24.64 -65.82
N ALA A 1103 15.06 -23.33 -65.92
CA ALA A 1103 16.35 -22.86 -66.41
C ALA A 1103 17.44 -23.09 -65.34
N GLY A 1104 18.65 -23.42 -65.77
CA GLY A 1104 19.82 -23.42 -64.88
C GLY A 1104 20.22 -22.01 -64.46
N GLY A 1105 20.78 -21.87 -63.27
CA GLY A 1105 21.21 -20.59 -62.72
C GLY A 1105 22.52 -20.08 -63.37
N PRO A 1106 22.74 -18.77 -63.43
CA PRO A 1106 24.02 -18.24 -63.89
C PRO A 1106 25.13 -18.50 -62.87
N GLY A 1107 26.34 -18.79 -63.34
CA GLY A 1107 27.53 -18.90 -62.48
C GLY A 1107 27.98 -17.54 -61.92
N GLY A 1108 28.65 -17.57 -60.78
CA GLY A 1108 29.13 -16.39 -60.08
C GLY A 1108 30.36 -15.74 -60.72
N LEU A 1109 30.60 -14.47 -60.38
CA LEU A 1109 31.77 -13.73 -60.86
C LEU A 1109 32.98 -13.96 -59.95
N GLY A 1110 34.13 -14.33 -60.55
CA GLY A 1110 35.44 -14.24 -59.90
C GLY A 1110 36.09 -12.89 -60.21
N ALA A 1111 36.58 -12.18 -59.19
CA ALA A 1111 37.26 -10.88 -59.36
C ALA A 1111 38.44 -10.71 -58.41
N THR A 1112 39.64 -10.42 -58.93
CA THR A 1112 40.84 -10.21 -58.11
C THR A 1112 41.52 -8.89 -58.43
N LYS A 1113 41.93 -8.17 -57.39
CA LYS A 1113 42.85 -7.02 -57.49
C LYS A 1113 44.31 -7.43 -57.27
N GLY A 1114 44.57 -8.69 -56.89
CA GLY A 1114 45.88 -9.25 -56.62
C GLY A 1114 46.52 -9.94 -57.83
N SER A 1115 47.51 -10.80 -57.57
CA SER A 1115 48.27 -11.53 -58.61
C SER A 1115 47.75 -12.93 -58.93
N GLY A 1116 46.78 -13.44 -58.18
CA GLY A 1116 46.15 -14.74 -58.43
C GLY A 1116 45.15 -14.75 -59.58
N THR A 1117 44.49 -15.88 -59.82
CA THR A 1117 43.55 -16.06 -60.94
C THR A 1117 42.11 -15.70 -60.55
N ALA A 1118 41.37 -15.12 -61.50
CA ALA A 1118 39.92 -14.92 -61.38
C ALA A 1118 39.19 -15.89 -62.31
N THR A 1119 38.43 -16.82 -61.73
CA THR A 1119 37.70 -17.87 -62.45
C THR A 1119 36.20 -17.66 -62.26
N PRO A 1120 35.39 -17.49 -63.31
CA PRO A 1120 33.93 -17.46 -63.18
C PRO A 1120 33.40 -18.87 -62.88
N GLY A 1121 32.27 -18.95 -62.18
CA GLY A 1121 31.56 -20.20 -61.95
C GLY A 1121 30.84 -20.70 -63.21
N ASN A 1122 30.57 -22.00 -63.27
CA ASN A 1122 29.82 -22.61 -64.37
C ASN A 1122 28.33 -22.27 -64.26
N PRO A 1123 27.62 -22.11 -65.39
CA PRO A 1123 26.16 -22.06 -65.36
C PRO A 1123 25.59 -23.45 -65.05
N GLY A 1124 24.45 -23.49 -64.33
CA GLY A 1124 23.74 -24.73 -64.05
C GLY A 1124 23.05 -25.32 -65.28
N ASN A 1125 22.74 -26.61 -65.23
CA ASN A 1125 22.06 -27.32 -66.30
C ASN A 1125 20.55 -27.02 -66.30
N PRO A 1126 19.88 -26.96 -67.47
CA PRO A 1126 18.42 -26.99 -67.52
C PRO A 1126 17.88 -28.38 -67.14
N GLY A 1127 16.70 -28.42 -66.52
CA GLY A 1127 16.12 -29.60 -65.87
C GLY A 1127 15.37 -30.61 -66.74
#